data_AF-A0A832NM07-F1
#
_entry.id   AF-A0A832NM07-F1
#
_cell.length_a   1.000
_cell.length_b   1.000
_cell.length_c   1.000
_cell.angle_alpha   90.00
_cell.angle_beta   90.00
_cell.angle_gamma   90.00
#
_symmetry.space_group_name_H-M   'P 1'
#
loop_
_entity.id
_entity.type
_entity.pdbx_description
1 polymer ?
#
loop_
_entity_poly.entity_id
_entity_poly.type
_entity_poly.pdbx_seq_one_letter_code
_entity_poly.pdbx_strand_id
1 'polypeptide(L)'
;MARSGCSSQASRATSINSRQRPIGSIGSPFRPISPMAPVFCVLKTRHRRQNNSIASNGREARRGDIPSSDARTTHGPRGAAGPCRTGRGGKGFMMKWKNRLKQAGLSLWRWGSVALCGATSVVGATVSELRCEFLVNPQGIDVAAPRLSWQMESSQRGARQTAFQVWVASSPDRLKEGRVDLWDSGKVLSSQSHLVPYAGRELASRQPCYWKVRIWDQDGKVSRWSPTASWSMGLLKPADWQGQWIGKEDDYVTPRFEGADWIWHAADGDFHTVPAVLRTFRCRFELPDRPIRRAELMLSADNEFACAVNGRHAGAGHNFNLPGIMDVKGHLRPGQNLIAAWVRNSGEAPNPAGLAGKLAVEFESGESLVLATGPQWRTSDSEPAGWTSLEFDDSGWQPARVLGPVGMQPWGELKLEGDRRLPARQLRKEFEVTRPVRRATVYFSGLGLSELYLNGRKVGDAVLSPGLTHYDARVFYVTHDVTRQLRRGGNALGVWLGNGRYFAPRASSPTHTVTYGFPKLLLQLEVQYADGTTECVVSDGSWKLTTDGPIRANNEYDGEEYDARREHPGWAAAGFDDSGWNHASVVPGPKGALSAEMIRPIRVTGTLKPIALTEPQPGVFIFDLGQNMVGWCQLRVRGPAGTVVRLRHAETLKPDGTLYLENLRDAKVTDLYTLKGRGTEIYEPRFTYHGFRYVEVTGYPGRPTLDAIRGRVVNDDLTVAGTFACSQPTLNRIYRNVVWGTRGNYRSISTDCPQRDERQGWLGDRSAFSRGETFMFDISALYAKWVRDFADGQKDNGSVSDVNPPYWPLYSDNVTWPASTVLIPGALLDQYADTGLMAQHYPSMVKWIDHLGGFITNGLIARDQYGDWCVPPEDPKLIHSQDPARKTAPAILATSYFAHCLRLMASYATLLNKPADARRFAARADELQAALNA
;
A
#
# COMPACT_ATOMS: atom_id res chain seq x y z
N MET A 1 -9.53 -58.12 -25.15
CA MET A 1 -10.39 -59.28 -24.80
C MET A 1 -11.45 -58.76 -23.84
N ALA A 2 -12.73 -58.73 -24.23
CA ALA A 2 -13.79 -59.67 -23.80
C ALA A 2 -14.05 -59.60 -22.26
N ARG A 3 -15.27 -59.38 -21.74
CA ARG A 3 -16.66 -59.72 -22.16
C ARG A 3 -17.70 -58.68 -21.64
N SER A 4 -19.01 -58.74 -21.88
CA SER A 4 -19.83 -58.84 -23.13
C SER A 4 -21.35 -59.00 -22.82
N GLY A 5 -22.24 -58.29 -23.51
CA GLY A 5 -23.72 -58.47 -23.51
C GLY A 5 -24.45 -57.10 -23.55
N CYS A 6 -25.37 -56.76 -24.46
CA CYS A 6 -26.60 -57.40 -24.98
C CYS A 6 -27.76 -57.44 -23.96
N SER A 7 -29.02 -57.09 -24.30
CA SER A 7 -29.58 -56.56 -25.56
C SER A 7 -31.04 -56.07 -25.39
N SER A 8 -31.62 -55.43 -26.43
CA SER A 8 -33.07 -55.26 -26.70
C SER A 8 -33.95 -54.46 -25.72
N GLN A 9 -35.20 -54.07 -26.03
CA GLN A 9 -35.80 -53.37 -27.20
C GLN A 9 -37.29 -53.07 -26.86
N ALA A 10 -37.92 -52.07 -27.50
CA ALA A 10 -39.36 -51.74 -27.39
C ALA A 10 -39.86 -51.29 -25.99
N SER A 11 -40.91 -50.47 -25.85
CA SER A 11 -42.05 -50.21 -26.74
C SER A 11 -42.51 -48.74 -26.74
N ARG A 12 -43.51 -48.39 -27.57
CA ARG A 12 -44.12 -47.05 -27.69
C ARG A 12 -45.54 -47.05 -27.13
N ALA A 13 -45.97 -45.93 -26.53
CA ALA A 13 -47.39 -45.58 -26.40
C ALA A 13 -47.64 -44.07 -26.57
N THR A 14 -48.40 -43.76 -27.62
CA THR A 14 -49.28 -42.59 -27.85
C THR A 14 -49.63 -41.74 -26.61
N SER A 15 -49.42 -40.42 -26.57
CA SER A 15 -50.01 -39.33 -27.37
C SER A 15 -51.51 -39.07 -27.14
N ILE A 16 -51.85 -37.88 -26.64
CA ILE A 16 -53.15 -37.23 -26.81
C ILE A 16 -52.92 -35.78 -27.27
N ASN A 17 -53.83 -35.27 -28.09
CA ASN A 17 -53.76 -33.96 -28.74
C ASN A 17 -55.05 -33.19 -28.41
N SER A 18 -54.96 -31.93 -27.97
CA SER A 18 -56.15 -31.09 -27.79
C SER A 18 -55.90 -29.68 -28.33
N ARG A 19 -56.85 -29.22 -29.16
CA ARG A 19 -56.91 -27.88 -29.75
C ARG A 19 -58.22 -27.23 -29.32
N GLN A 20 -58.17 -25.97 -28.89
CA GLN A 20 -59.14 -24.87 -29.10
C GLN A 20 -58.81 -23.76 -28.09
N ARG A 21 -58.41 -22.55 -28.47
CA ARG A 21 -59.06 -21.44 -29.24
C ARG A 21 -59.46 -20.29 -28.26
N PRO A 22 -59.61 -19.03 -28.74
CA PRO A 22 -58.80 -17.96 -28.16
C PRO A 22 -59.59 -16.83 -27.45
N ILE A 23 -58.84 -16.00 -26.74
CA ILE A 23 -59.15 -14.58 -26.43
C ILE A 23 -57.92 -13.77 -26.89
N GLY A 24 -58.08 -12.52 -27.34
CA GLY A 24 -56.99 -11.78 -27.99
C GLY A 24 -56.99 -10.26 -27.81
N SER A 25 -55.94 -9.61 -28.34
CA SER A 25 -55.60 -8.18 -28.25
C SER A 25 -55.32 -7.69 -26.81
N ILE A 26 -54.34 -6.80 -26.53
CA ILE A 26 -53.90 -5.60 -27.25
C ILE A 26 -52.36 -5.44 -27.13
N GLY A 27 -51.69 -4.85 -28.14
CA GLY A 27 -50.30 -4.39 -28.03
C GLY A 27 -49.55 -4.34 -29.38
N SER A 28 -49.24 -3.14 -29.88
CA SER A 28 -48.46 -2.94 -31.11
C SER A 28 -46.96 -2.83 -30.84
N PRO A 29 -46.08 -3.24 -31.78
CA PRO A 29 -44.63 -3.34 -31.53
C PRO A 29 -43.89 -2.02 -31.72
N PHE A 30 -42.91 -1.76 -30.84
CA PHE A 30 -41.87 -0.76 -31.08
C PHE A 30 -40.68 -1.38 -31.84
N ARG A 31 -40.15 -0.66 -32.84
CA ARG A 31 -38.89 -1.00 -33.52
C ARG A 31 -37.71 -0.31 -32.81
N PRO A 32 -36.50 -0.92 -32.78
CA PRO A 32 -35.30 -0.25 -32.30
C PRO A 32 -34.86 0.86 -33.26
N ILE A 33 -34.16 1.87 -32.73
CA ILE A 33 -33.64 3.03 -33.45
C ILE A 33 -32.11 2.97 -33.47
N SER A 34 -31.51 3.05 -34.67
CA SER A 34 -30.05 3.16 -34.84
C SER A 34 -29.56 4.58 -34.51
N PRO A 35 -28.35 4.75 -33.96
CA PRO A 35 -27.81 6.07 -33.61
C PRO A 35 -27.46 6.90 -34.85
N MET A 36 -27.89 8.17 -34.87
CA MET A 36 -27.47 9.17 -35.87
C MET A 36 -26.39 10.10 -35.32
N ALA A 37 -25.53 10.59 -36.22
CA ALA A 37 -24.50 11.58 -35.92
C ALA A 37 -25.08 13.00 -35.65
N PRO A 38 -24.42 13.84 -34.84
CA PRO A 38 -24.95 15.15 -34.47
C PRO A 38 -24.81 16.19 -35.59
N VAL A 39 -25.95 16.65 -36.13
CA VAL A 39 -26.02 17.85 -36.99
C VAL A 39 -26.24 19.08 -36.10
N PHE A 40 -25.35 20.07 -36.19
CA PHE A 40 -25.54 21.37 -35.56
C PHE A 40 -26.64 22.16 -36.29
N CYS A 41 -27.62 22.68 -35.55
CA CYS A 41 -28.54 23.72 -36.04
C CYS A 41 -28.60 24.88 -35.04
N VAL A 42 -28.55 26.11 -35.55
CA VAL A 42 -28.49 27.34 -34.74
C VAL A 42 -29.84 28.04 -34.77
N LEU A 43 -30.45 28.24 -33.60
CA LEU A 43 -31.61 29.12 -33.44
C LEU A 43 -31.30 30.27 -32.49
N LYS A 44 -31.46 31.50 -32.99
CA LYS A 44 -31.42 32.74 -32.21
C LYS A 44 -32.83 33.04 -31.68
N THR A 45 -32.94 33.41 -30.41
CA THR A 45 -34.02 34.27 -29.92
C THR A 45 -33.44 35.40 -29.06
N ARG A 46 -34.15 36.53 -29.00
CA ARG A 46 -33.71 37.78 -28.36
C ARG A 46 -34.59 38.10 -27.14
N HIS A 47 -34.05 38.95 -26.27
CA HIS A 47 -34.74 39.71 -25.22
C HIS A 47 -35.25 38.85 -24.03
N ARG A 48 -35.46 39.42 -22.83
CA ARG A 48 -35.27 40.81 -22.37
C ARG A 48 -34.76 40.79 -20.92
N ARG A 49 -33.93 41.76 -20.52
CA ARG A 49 -33.73 42.05 -19.09
C ARG A 49 -34.96 42.80 -18.56
N GLN A 50 -35.42 42.43 -17.38
CA GLN A 50 -36.03 43.35 -16.43
C GLN A 50 -35.39 43.12 -15.07
N ASN A 51 -34.89 44.20 -14.45
CA ASN A 51 -34.70 44.22 -13.00
C ASN A 51 -36.06 44.49 -12.37
N ASN A 52 -36.28 43.99 -11.15
CA ASN A 52 -36.98 44.78 -10.14
C ASN A 52 -36.43 44.45 -8.75
N SER A 53 -36.55 45.42 -7.86
CA SER A 53 -36.28 45.30 -6.42
C SER A 53 -37.48 45.93 -5.68
N ILE A 54 -37.38 46.12 -4.34
CA ILE A 54 -38.42 46.67 -3.45
C ILE A 54 -39.51 45.64 -3.08
N ALA A 55 -40.08 45.57 -1.86
CA ALA A 55 -39.56 45.78 -0.50
C ALA A 55 -40.62 45.37 0.56
N SER A 56 -40.15 45.02 1.77
CA SER A 56 -40.77 45.32 3.09
C SER A 56 -42.13 44.74 3.53
N ASN A 57 -42.26 44.60 4.86
CA ASN A 57 -43.46 44.39 5.71
C ASN A 57 -44.07 42.97 5.73
N GLY A 58 -44.53 42.43 6.88
CA GLY A 58 -44.40 42.89 8.27
C GLY A 58 -45.53 42.42 9.21
N ARG A 59 -45.31 42.52 10.54
CA ARG A 59 -46.23 42.22 11.70
C ARG A 59 -46.26 40.74 12.16
N GLU A 60 -45.92 40.36 13.40
CA GLU A 60 -46.41 40.65 14.80
C GLU A 60 -47.45 39.60 15.26
N ALA A 61 -47.53 39.13 16.53
CA ALA A 61 -46.77 39.29 17.80
C ALA A 61 -46.98 37.99 18.65
N ARG A 62 -46.78 37.80 19.97
CA ARG A 62 -46.63 38.61 21.22
C ARG A 62 -45.72 37.84 22.22
N ARG A 63 -44.78 38.50 22.93
CA ARG A 63 -44.78 38.98 24.35
C ARG A 63 -44.61 37.95 25.49
N GLY A 64 -43.80 38.37 26.48
CA GLY A 64 -43.78 37.91 27.88
C GLY A 64 -42.39 37.44 28.35
N ASP A 65 -41.74 37.96 29.39
CA ASP A 65 -41.86 39.23 30.17
C ASP A 65 -40.49 39.57 30.83
N ILE A 66 -40.35 40.74 31.49
CA ILE A 66 -39.12 41.18 32.20
C ILE A 66 -39.49 41.74 33.60
N PRO A 67 -38.68 41.51 34.65
CA PRO A 67 -37.76 42.54 35.18
C PRO A 67 -36.36 41.95 35.55
N SER A 68 -35.20 42.54 35.24
CA SER A 68 -34.62 43.86 35.56
C SER A 68 -34.24 44.09 37.03
N SER A 69 -32.93 44.18 37.32
CA SER A 69 -32.35 44.96 38.44
C SER A 69 -30.88 45.32 38.12
N ASP A 70 -30.30 46.27 38.85
CA ASP A 70 -29.09 47.03 38.47
C ASP A 70 -28.20 47.32 39.72
N ALA A 71 -27.06 47.99 39.52
CA ALA A 71 -26.28 48.77 40.49
C ALA A 71 -25.28 48.09 41.47
N ARG A 72 -23.98 48.16 41.09
CA ARG A 72 -22.88 48.94 41.72
C ARG A 72 -22.42 48.76 43.20
N THR A 73 -21.13 49.11 43.41
CA THR A 73 -20.44 49.62 44.66
C THR A 73 -20.20 48.61 45.82
N THR A 74 -19.13 48.63 46.65
CA THR A 74 -17.95 49.53 46.81
C THR A 74 -16.75 48.92 47.57
N HIS A 75 -15.55 49.53 47.40
CA HIS A 75 -14.38 49.62 48.31
C HIS A 75 -13.45 48.41 48.64
N GLY A 76 -12.16 48.74 48.90
CA GLY A 76 -11.08 47.88 49.46
C GLY A 76 -10.65 48.40 50.85
N PRO A 77 -9.35 48.62 51.22
CA PRO A 77 -8.09 48.48 50.46
C PRO A 77 -6.89 47.92 51.32
N ARG A 78 -5.63 48.39 51.04
CA ARG A 78 -4.30 48.15 51.71
C ARG A 78 -3.56 46.88 51.23
N GLY A 79 -2.23 46.86 51.03
CA GLY A 79 -1.15 47.89 51.01
C GLY A 79 0.10 47.31 50.29
N ALA A 80 0.89 48.08 49.52
CA ALA A 80 2.08 48.87 49.91
C ALA A 80 3.24 48.03 50.51
N ALA A 81 4.52 48.15 50.14
CA ALA A 81 5.24 48.94 49.10
C ALA A 81 6.55 48.18 48.70
N GLY A 82 7.29 48.53 47.63
CA GLY A 82 8.38 49.54 47.67
C GLY A 82 9.62 49.07 46.84
N PRO A 83 10.60 49.94 46.47
CA PRO A 83 11.38 49.75 45.23
C PRO A 83 12.93 49.88 45.33
N CYS A 84 13.60 49.96 44.15
CA CYS A 84 15.01 50.39 43.89
C CYS A 84 16.14 49.33 44.08
N ARG A 85 17.33 49.40 43.42
CA ARG A 85 17.96 50.43 42.52
C ARG A 85 19.15 49.92 41.64
N THR A 86 19.34 50.54 40.46
CA THR A 86 20.62 50.88 39.71
C THR A 86 21.68 49.86 39.22
N GLY A 87 22.12 50.08 37.95
CA GLY A 87 23.45 49.70 37.38
C GLY A 87 23.43 49.56 35.84
N ARG A 88 23.54 50.62 35.01
CA ARG A 88 24.77 51.21 34.37
C ARG A 88 25.74 50.19 33.76
N GLY A 89 26.22 50.30 32.50
CA GLY A 89 26.01 51.27 31.38
C GLY A 89 26.24 50.58 30.00
N GLY A 90 25.87 51.14 28.83
CA GLY A 90 26.50 52.28 28.11
C GLY A 90 27.50 51.74 27.05
N LYS A 91 27.41 51.98 25.72
CA LYS A 91 27.14 53.19 24.88
C LYS A 91 26.08 52.82 23.80
N GLY A 92 25.32 53.70 23.10
CA GLY A 92 25.65 54.93 22.33
C GLY A 92 26.00 54.54 20.87
N PHE A 93 25.48 55.08 19.75
CA PHE A 93 24.64 56.26 19.37
C PHE A 93 23.88 55.87 18.05
N MET A 94 22.90 56.54 17.41
CA MET A 94 21.84 57.53 17.71
C MET A 94 21.57 58.40 16.43
N MET A 95 20.48 58.15 15.68
CA MET A 95 19.75 59.15 14.86
C MET A 95 18.28 58.67 14.70
N LYS A 96 17.29 59.34 15.33
CA LYS A 96 16.49 60.50 14.85
C LYS A 96 15.56 60.13 13.66
N TRP A 97 14.26 59.85 13.84
CA TRP A 97 13.10 60.62 14.38
C TRP A 97 12.64 61.83 13.53
N LYS A 98 11.36 61.82 13.06
CA LYS A 98 10.22 62.51 13.72
C LYS A 98 8.86 62.31 13.03
N ASN A 99 7.78 62.41 13.82
CA ASN A 99 6.36 62.36 13.39
C ASN A 99 5.73 63.75 13.24
N ARG A 100 4.66 63.86 12.42
CA ARG A 100 3.42 64.65 12.63
C ARG A 100 2.26 63.83 12.00
N LEU A 101 1.08 63.59 12.58
CA LEU A 101 0.04 64.49 13.14
C LEU A 101 -0.54 65.44 12.07
N LYS A 102 -1.87 65.56 11.84
CA LYS A 102 -3.01 65.38 12.79
C LYS A 102 -4.36 65.10 12.08
N GLN A 103 -5.23 64.34 12.76
CA GLN A 103 -6.72 64.44 12.88
C GLN A 103 -7.69 64.63 11.68
N ALA A 104 -8.84 63.95 11.84
CA ALA A 104 -10.20 64.26 11.37
C ALA A 104 -10.50 64.20 9.85
N GLY A 105 -11.74 63.80 9.52
CA GLY A 105 -12.27 63.79 8.17
C GLY A 105 -13.80 63.92 8.18
N LEU A 106 -14.39 64.24 7.02
CA LEU A 106 -15.83 64.30 6.82
C LEU A 106 -16.20 64.08 5.34
N SER A 107 -17.39 63.52 5.09
CA SER A 107 -18.21 63.59 3.87
C SER A 107 -17.59 63.36 2.47
N LEU A 108 -18.21 62.42 1.74
CA LEU A 108 -18.07 62.18 0.31
C LEU A 108 -18.20 63.45 -0.57
N TRP A 109 -17.48 63.49 -1.70
CA TRP A 109 -18.02 63.96 -2.99
C TRP A 109 -17.36 63.22 -4.17
N ARG A 110 -18.08 63.09 -5.30
CA ARG A 110 -17.62 62.35 -6.49
C ARG A 110 -16.69 63.18 -7.38
N TRP A 111 -15.49 62.67 -7.63
CA TRP A 111 -14.78 62.76 -8.91
C TRP A 111 -14.27 61.34 -9.22
N GLY A 112 -14.14 60.86 -10.45
CA GLY A 112 -14.14 61.56 -11.73
C GLY A 112 -13.08 60.94 -12.67
N SER A 113 -12.75 59.67 -12.48
CA SER A 113 -11.62 59.01 -13.14
C SER A 113 -11.91 58.77 -14.62
N VAL A 114 -11.21 59.50 -15.48
CA VAL A 114 -11.21 59.28 -16.93
C VAL A 114 -10.82 57.83 -17.22
N ALA A 115 -11.64 57.15 -18.01
CA ALA A 115 -11.29 55.84 -18.52
C ALA A 115 -10.18 55.97 -19.58
N LEU A 116 -8.92 55.88 -19.15
CA LEU A 116 -7.88 55.43 -20.07
C LEU A 116 -8.22 54.02 -20.49
N CYS A 117 -8.72 53.86 -21.71
CA CYS A 117 -8.72 52.60 -22.42
C CYS A 117 -7.27 52.22 -22.75
N GLY A 118 -6.52 51.81 -21.72
CA GLY A 118 -5.29 51.05 -21.89
C GLY A 118 -5.66 49.79 -22.66
N ALA A 119 -5.30 49.74 -23.94
CA ALA A 119 -5.64 48.64 -24.81
C ALA A 119 -5.06 47.35 -24.20
N THR A 120 -5.93 46.45 -23.74
CA THR A 120 -5.53 45.14 -23.27
C THR A 120 -4.81 44.44 -24.42
N SER A 121 -3.49 44.29 -24.31
CA SER A 121 -2.65 43.65 -25.31
C SER A 121 -3.28 42.32 -25.71
N VAL A 122 -3.30 42.00 -27.01
CA VAL A 122 -3.88 40.74 -27.51
C VAL A 122 -3.07 39.58 -26.95
N VAL A 123 -3.58 38.97 -25.87
CA VAL A 123 -2.96 37.81 -25.23
C VAL A 123 -3.18 36.61 -26.14
N GLY A 124 -2.21 36.37 -27.04
CA GLY A 124 -2.12 35.14 -27.81
C GLY A 124 -1.92 33.93 -26.89
N ALA A 125 -2.15 32.73 -27.43
CA ALA A 125 -2.11 31.49 -26.66
C ALA A 125 -0.78 31.29 -25.93
N THR A 126 -0.84 30.74 -24.72
CA THR A 126 0.33 30.44 -23.87
C THR A 126 0.37 28.97 -23.50
N VAL A 127 1.57 28.45 -23.21
CA VAL A 127 1.79 27.01 -22.94
C VAL A 127 2.29 26.79 -21.52
N SER A 128 1.65 25.86 -20.81
CA SER A 128 1.85 25.53 -19.40
C SER A 128 1.72 24.02 -19.14
N GLU A 129 1.80 23.57 -17.88
CA GLU A 129 1.65 22.16 -17.46
C GLU A 129 2.52 21.17 -18.27
N LEU A 130 3.80 21.52 -18.45
CA LEU A 130 4.77 20.67 -19.13
C LEU A 130 5.08 19.40 -18.33
N ARG A 131 4.88 18.25 -18.95
CA ARG A 131 5.02 16.92 -18.35
C ARG A 131 5.76 15.97 -19.30
N CYS A 132 6.47 15.00 -18.71
CA CYS A 132 7.19 13.93 -19.38
C CYS A 132 6.76 12.61 -18.73
N GLU A 133 6.22 11.66 -19.50
CA GLU A 133 5.60 10.43 -18.98
C GLU A 133 4.59 10.71 -17.84
N PHE A 134 3.66 11.63 -18.10
CA PHE A 134 2.68 12.21 -17.16
C PHE A 134 3.26 13.01 -15.95
N LEU A 135 4.53 12.82 -15.60
CA LEU A 135 5.19 13.41 -14.45
C LEU A 135 5.76 14.81 -14.73
N VAL A 136 5.86 15.64 -13.69
CA VAL A 136 6.48 16.97 -13.75
C VAL A 136 7.95 16.85 -13.36
N ASN A 137 8.84 17.18 -14.30
CA ASN A 137 10.30 17.13 -14.13
C ASN A 137 10.86 15.81 -13.54
N PRO A 138 10.50 14.62 -14.08
CA PRO A 138 10.90 13.34 -13.51
C PRO A 138 12.42 13.10 -13.60
N GLN A 139 12.95 12.38 -12.62
CA GLN A 139 14.38 12.08 -12.50
C GLN A 139 14.61 10.58 -12.70
N GLY A 140 15.56 10.23 -13.57
CA GLY A 140 16.02 8.85 -13.75
C GLY A 140 15.07 7.93 -14.51
N ILE A 141 14.34 8.43 -15.51
CA ILE A 141 13.38 7.64 -16.29
C ILE A 141 14.07 6.59 -17.18
N ASP A 142 13.41 5.44 -17.40
CA ASP A 142 13.91 4.35 -18.25
C ASP A 142 13.26 4.27 -19.64
N VAL A 143 12.21 5.06 -19.90
CA VAL A 143 11.53 5.14 -21.20
C VAL A 143 12.41 5.87 -22.23
N ALA A 144 13.04 5.11 -23.13
CA ALA A 144 14.03 5.62 -24.10
C ALA A 144 13.50 6.66 -25.11
N ALA A 145 12.22 6.62 -25.45
CA ALA A 145 11.54 7.60 -26.30
C ALA A 145 10.40 8.27 -25.51
N PRO A 146 10.71 9.14 -24.53
CA PRO A 146 9.74 9.61 -23.55
C PRO A 146 8.70 10.55 -24.18
N ARG A 147 7.47 10.45 -23.69
CA ARG A 147 6.30 11.14 -24.24
C ARG A 147 6.06 12.46 -23.49
N LEU A 148 5.94 13.54 -24.25
CA LEU A 148 5.83 14.91 -23.75
C LEU A 148 4.39 15.43 -23.87
N SER A 149 3.93 16.13 -22.85
CA SER A 149 2.59 16.72 -22.78
C SER A 149 2.65 18.17 -22.32
N TRP A 150 1.74 19.00 -22.82
CA TRP A 150 1.58 20.40 -22.44
C TRP A 150 0.12 20.85 -22.56
N GLN A 151 -0.27 21.88 -21.81
CA GLN A 151 -1.58 22.52 -21.91
C GLN A 151 -1.49 23.87 -22.60
N MET A 152 -2.56 24.23 -23.32
CA MET A 152 -2.73 25.51 -24.00
C MET A 152 -3.74 26.36 -23.23
N GLU A 153 -3.32 27.55 -22.82
CA GLU A 153 -4.17 28.57 -22.21
C GLU A 153 -4.49 29.66 -23.24
N SER A 154 -5.75 30.10 -23.29
CA SER A 154 -6.20 31.24 -24.08
C SER A 154 -7.50 31.81 -23.51
N SER A 155 -7.68 33.14 -23.60
CA SER A 155 -8.95 33.81 -23.29
C SER A 155 -9.94 33.80 -24.45
N GLN A 156 -9.53 33.34 -25.63
CA GLN A 156 -10.37 33.26 -26.82
C GLN A 156 -11.18 31.96 -26.88
N ARG A 157 -12.50 32.06 -27.00
CA ARG A 157 -13.38 30.91 -27.24
C ARG A 157 -13.09 30.27 -28.59
N GLY A 158 -12.92 28.95 -28.62
CA GLY A 158 -12.65 28.19 -29.84
C GLY A 158 -11.18 28.23 -30.28
N ALA A 159 -10.28 28.79 -29.46
CA ALA A 159 -8.86 28.73 -29.73
C ALA A 159 -8.34 27.29 -29.69
N ARG A 160 -7.43 26.95 -30.61
CA ARG A 160 -6.88 25.59 -30.76
C ARG A 160 -5.45 25.62 -31.29
N GLN A 161 -4.66 24.62 -30.92
CA GLN A 161 -3.36 24.35 -31.55
C GLN A 161 -3.56 23.86 -32.99
N THR A 162 -2.80 24.40 -33.94
CA THR A 162 -2.69 23.91 -35.33
C THR A 162 -1.32 23.30 -35.64
N ALA A 163 -0.29 23.70 -34.90
CA ALA A 163 1.05 23.15 -34.98
C ALA A 163 1.81 23.33 -33.67
N PHE A 164 2.91 22.58 -33.48
CA PHE A 164 3.84 22.75 -32.37
C PHE A 164 5.29 22.75 -32.84
N GLN A 165 6.21 23.18 -31.96
CA GLN A 165 7.64 22.93 -32.06
C GLN A 165 8.22 22.70 -30.66
N VAL A 166 8.93 21.59 -30.48
CA VAL A 166 9.66 21.22 -29.26
C VAL A 166 11.16 21.41 -29.50
N TRP A 167 11.84 22.01 -28.53
CA TRP A 167 13.31 22.03 -28.42
C TRP A 167 13.75 21.26 -27.19
N VAL A 168 14.74 20.38 -27.34
CA VAL A 168 15.40 19.62 -26.26
C VAL A 168 16.92 19.77 -26.38
N ALA A 169 17.59 20.08 -25.26
CA ALA A 169 19.04 20.21 -25.20
C ALA A 169 19.63 19.59 -23.92
N SER A 170 20.93 19.29 -23.95
CA SER A 170 21.71 18.70 -22.85
C SER A 170 21.95 19.65 -21.65
N SER A 171 21.68 20.95 -21.80
CA SER A 171 21.79 21.93 -20.71
C SER A 171 20.76 23.06 -20.85
N PRO A 172 20.39 23.74 -19.75
CA PRO A 172 19.43 24.83 -19.81
C PRO A 172 20.01 26.06 -20.53
N ASP A 173 21.33 26.25 -20.48
CA ASP A 173 22.01 27.38 -21.12
C ASP A 173 22.05 27.22 -22.64
N ARG A 174 22.23 26.00 -23.16
CA ARG A 174 22.07 25.70 -24.59
C ARG A 174 20.68 26.11 -25.10
N LEU A 175 19.61 25.81 -24.36
CA LEU A 175 18.25 26.29 -24.69
C LEU A 175 18.07 27.81 -24.61
N LYS A 176 18.83 28.54 -23.78
CA LYS A 176 18.81 30.01 -23.76
C LYS A 176 19.49 30.59 -25.00
N GLU A 177 20.64 30.02 -25.36
CA GLU A 177 21.45 30.38 -26.54
C GLU A 177 20.82 29.97 -27.88
N GLY A 178 19.71 29.23 -27.87
CA GLY A 178 19.09 28.67 -29.08
C GLY A 178 19.86 27.49 -29.69
N ARG A 179 20.80 26.91 -28.94
CA ARG A 179 21.55 25.71 -29.33
C ARG A 179 20.75 24.47 -28.93
N VAL A 180 20.29 23.71 -29.91
CA VAL A 180 19.43 22.54 -29.70
C VAL A 180 20.17 21.30 -30.17
N ASP A 181 20.74 20.54 -29.22
CA ASP A 181 21.69 19.46 -29.51
C ASP A 181 21.12 18.04 -29.35
N LEU A 182 19.88 17.89 -28.86
CA LEU A 182 19.20 16.60 -28.73
C LEU A 182 18.02 16.46 -29.70
N TRP A 183 17.11 17.43 -29.71
CA TRP A 183 15.94 17.44 -30.62
C TRP A 183 15.40 18.84 -30.90
N ASP A 184 15.35 19.24 -32.17
CA ASP A 184 14.36 20.22 -32.65
C ASP A 184 13.36 19.46 -33.52
N SER A 185 12.07 19.53 -33.19
CA SER A 185 11.01 18.89 -34.00
C SER A 185 10.71 19.62 -35.30
N GLY A 186 11.20 20.86 -35.48
CA GLY A 186 10.67 21.81 -36.45
C GLY A 186 9.21 22.16 -36.15
N LYS A 187 8.56 22.88 -37.07
CA LYS A 187 7.10 23.14 -36.99
C LYS A 187 6.34 21.90 -37.46
N VAL A 188 5.84 21.10 -36.51
CA VAL A 188 4.99 19.93 -36.77
C VAL A 188 3.54 20.37 -36.89
N LEU A 189 2.92 20.13 -38.06
CA LEU A 189 1.50 20.41 -38.29
C LEU A 189 0.63 19.36 -37.60
N SER A 190 0.28 19.61 -36.33
CA SER A 190 -0.56 18.73 -35.52
C SER A 190 -1.26 19.51 -34.39
N SER A 191 -2.49 19.12 -34.07
CA SER A 191 -3.24 19.56 -32.89
C SER A 191 -2.92 18.74 -31.63
N GLN A 192 -2.07 17.72 -31.71
CA GLN A 192 -1.67 16.91 -30.56
C GLN A 192 -0.78 17.73 -29.59
N SER A 193 -1.21 17.80 -28.33
CA SER A 193 -0.45 18.41 -27.22
C SER A 193 -0.21 17.44 -26.05
N HIS A 194 -0.63 16.18 -26.20
CA HIS A 194 -0.56 15.15 -25.16
C HIS A 194 0.18 13.91 -25.69
N LEU A 195 1.10 13.38 -24.89
CA LEU A 195 1.89 12.17 -25.14
C LEU A 195 2.59 12.16 -26.51
N VAL A 196 3.11 13.32 -26.94
CA VAL A 196 3.93 13.44 -28.16
C VAL A 196 5.27 12.74 -27.91
N PRO A 197 5.61 11.64 -28.62
CA PRO A 197 6.86 10.94 -28.39
C PRO A 197 8.07 11.80 -28.75
N TYR A 198 9.11 11.74 -27.93
CA TYR A 198 10.42 12.29 -28.27
C TYR A 198 10.98 11.60 -29.53
N ALA A 199 11.25 12.37 -30.57
CA ALA A 199 11.76 11.89 -31.87
C ALA A 199 13.14 12.51 -32.22
N GLY A 200 13.98 12.68 -31.21
CA GLY A 200 15.34 13.20 -31.35
C GLY A 200 16.43 12.14 -31.42
N ARG A 201 17.65 12.54 -31.09
CA ARG A 201 18.80 11.63 -30.93
C ARG A 201 18.57 10.64 -29.79
N GLU A 202 19.04 9.40 -29.93
CA GLU A 202 18.99 8.38 -28.87
C GLU A 202 19.50 8.93 -27.53
N LEU A 203 18.78 8.64 -26.44
CA LEU A 203 19.07 9.15 -25.12
C LEU A 203 19.88 8.12 -24.32
N ALA A 204 21.06 8.53 -23.85
CA ALA A 204 21.95 7.71 -23.06
C ALA A 204 21.60 7.74 -21.56
N SER A 205 22.05 6.73 -20.82
CA SER A 205 21.93 6.66 -19.36
C SER A 205 22.49 7.91 -18.68
N ARG A 206 21.87 8.34 -17.58
CA ARG A 206 22.20 9.54 -16.76
C ARG A 206 21.95 10.90 -17.43
N GLN A 207 21.65 10.92 -18.73
CA GLN A 207 21.60 12.12 -19.56
C GLN A 207 20.54 13.11 -19.06
N PRO A 208 20.92 14.33 -18.66
CA PRO A 208 19.97 15.39 -18.34
C PRO A 208 19.41 15.97 -19.64
N CYS A 209 18.09 16.13 -19.69
CA CYS A 209 17.38 16.68 -20.84
C CYS A 209 16.55 17.87 -20.39
N TYR A 210 16.80 19.03 -20.98
CA TYR A 210 16.02 20.25 -20.75
C TYR A 210 15.20 20.53 -21.99
N TRP A 211 13.93 20.90 -21.83
CA TRP A 211 13.04 21.11 -22.97
C TRP A 211 12.10 22.31 -22.80
N LYS A 212 11.61 22.80 -23.94
CA LYS A 212 10.56 23.82 -24.03
C LYS A 212 9.78 23.64 -25.32
N VAL A 213 8.54 24.12 -25.34
CA VAL A 213 7.61 23.98 -26.47
C VAL A 213 6.98 25.33 -26.83
N ARG A 214 6.66 25.53 -28.10
CA ARG A 214 5.80 26.60 -28.59
C ARG A 214 4.76 26.05 -29.57
N ILE A 215 3.66 26.76 -29.72
CA ILE A 215 2.52 26.35 -30.56
C ILE A 215 2.18 27.41 -31.60
N TRP A 216 1.42 27.03 -32.62
CA TRP A 216 0.68 27.93 -33.48
C TRP A 216 -0.82 27.77 -33.20
N ASP A 217 -1.53 28.89 -33.10
CA ASP A 217 -2.98 28.90 -32.87
C ASP A 217 -3.78 28.73 -34.17
N GLN A 218 -5.11 28.89 -34.10
CA GLN A 218 -6.02 28.80 -35.25
C GLN A 218 -5.87 29.93 -36.28
N ASP A 219 -5.26 31.06 -35.89
CA ASP A 219 -4.97 32.19 -36.77
C ASP A 219 -3.57 32.06 -37.40
N GLY A 220 -2.83 30.99 -37.06
CA GLY A 220 -1.44 30.81 -37.46
C GLY A 220 -0.45 31.69 -36.70
N LYS A 221 -0.84 32.29 -35.57
CA LYS A 221 0.05 33.08 -34.71
C LYS A 221 0.86 32.15 -33.83
N VAL A 222 2.16 32.43 -33.68
CA VAL A 222 3.05 31.63 -32.83
C VAL A 222 2.99 32.11 -31.38
N SER A 223 2.94 31.17 -30.44
CA SER A 223 3.04 31.49 -29.00
C SER A 223 4.45 31.94 -28.63
N ARG A 224 4.58 32.54 -27.44
CA ARG A 224 5.87 32.52 -26.74
C ARG A 224 6.28 31.06 -26.47
N TRP A 225 7.59 30.83 -26.31
CA TRP A 225 8.06 29.58 -25.72
C TRP A 225 7.50 29.39 -24.31
N SER A 226 7.22 28.15 -23.93
CA SER A 226 6.98 27.75 -22.55
C SER A 226 8.15 28.11 -21.62
N PRO A 227 7.95 28.07 -20.30
CA PRO A 227 9.06 27.84 -19.37
C PRO A 227 9.86 26.59 -19.77
N THR A 228 11.14 26.55 -19.39
CA THR A 228 11.96 25.34 -19.54
C THR A 228 11.57 24.31 -18.48
N ALA A 229 11.17 23.13 -18.92
CA ALA A 229 11.03 21.93 -18.09
C ALA A 229 12.23 20.99 -18.33
N SER A 230 12.27 19.85 -17.64
CA SER A 230 13.36 18.87 -17.77
C SER A 230 12.89 17.44 -17.58
N TRP A 231 13.78 16.49 -17.86
CA TRP A 231 13.83 15.17 -17.24
C TRP A 231 15.30 14.73 -17.14
N SER A 232 15.58 13.58 -16.53
CA SER A 232 16.85 12.89 -16.77
C SER A 232 16.63 11.42 -17.03
N MET A 233 17.46 10.82 -17.87
CA MET A 233 17.50 9.36 -18.03
C MET A 233 18.09 8.72 -16.77
N GLY A 234 17.64 7.50 -16.47
CA GLY A 234 18.17 6.65 -15.40
C GLY A 234 19.37 5.84 -15.84
N LEU A 235 19.49 4.63 -15.29
CA LEU A 235 20.45 3.61 -15.70
C LEU A 235 19.70 2.62 -16.61
N LEU A 236 19.94 2.70 -17.93
CA LEU A 236 19.09 2.07 -18.95
C LEU A 236 19.47 0.61 -19.27
N LYS A 237 20.69 0.19 -18.93
CA LYS A 237 21.23 -1.14 -19.19
C LYS A 237 21.75 -1.74 -17.88
N PRO A 238 21.69 -3.07 -17.65
CA PRO A 238 22.23 -3.67 -16.43
C PRO A 238 23.71 -3.32 -16.17
N ALA A 239 24.52 -3.22 -17.23
CA ALA A 239 25.93 -2.81 -17.17
C ALA A 239 26.17 -1.31 -16.86
N ASP A 240 25.12 -0.48 -16.75
CA ASP A 240 25.25 0.87 -16.19
C ASP A 240 25.41 0.87 -14.67
N TRP A 241 25.03 -0.22 -13.99
CA TRP A 241 25.22 -0.42 -12.56
C TRP A 241 26.62 -0.99 -12.29
N GLN A 242 27.32 -0.31 -11.39
CA GLN A 242 28.65 -0.63 -10.86
C GLN A 242 28.57 -1.14 -9.41
N GLY A 243 27.44 -0.92 -8.74
CA GLY A 243 27.15 -1.46 -7.42
C GLY A 243 26.73 -2.92 -7.44
N GLN A 244 26.95 -3.56 -6.30
CA GLN A 244 26.56 -4.93 -5.99
C GLN A 244 25.32 -4.93 -5.10
N TRP A 245 24.50 -5.98 -5.17
CA TRP A 245 23.44 -6.20 -4.19
C TRP A 245 24.07 -6.57 -2.84
N ILE A 246 23.71 -5.83 -1.79
CA ILE A 246 24.22 -6.05 -0.43
C ILE A 246 23.09 -6.18 0.59
N GLY A 247 23.32 -6.92 1.67
CA GLY A 247 22.36 -7.07 2.74
C GLY A 247 22.82 -8.06 3.81
N LYS A 248 21.84 -8.68 4.45
CA LYS A 248 22.01 -9.81 5.35
C LYS A 248 20.90 -10.81 5.05
N GLU A 249 21.25 -12.00 4.60
CA GLU A 249 20.36 -13.16 4.66
C GLU A 249 20.33 -13.65 6.13
N ASP A 250 19.17 -14.12 6.60
CA ASP A 250 18.97 -14.62 7.98
C ASP A 250 18.44 -16.05 7.94
N ASP A 251 18.84 -16.90 8.89
CA ASP A 251 18.47 -18.33 8.96
C ASP A 251 17.04 -18.55 9.48
N TYR A 252 16.04 -18.01 8.77
CA TYR A 252 14.62 -18.25 9.06
C TYR A 252 14.19 -19.70 8.82
N VAL A 253 14.97 -20.46 8.05
CA VAL A 253 14.93 -21.93 8.01
C VAL A 253 15.97 -22.50 8.98
N THR A 254 15.94 -22.05 10.24
CA THR A 254 16.36 -22.94 11.33
C THR A 254 15.37 -24.11 11.30
N PRO A 255 15.80 -25.38 11.14
CA PRO A 255 14.87 -26.49 11.11
C PRO A 255 14.37 -26.77 12.53
N ARG A 256 13.31 -26.04 12.93
CA ARG A 256 12.81 -26.00 14.32
C ARG A 256 12.21 -27.33 14.82
N PHE A 257 12.15 -28.35 13.96
CA PHE A 257 11.76 -29.72 14.31
C PHE A 257 12.77 -30.78 13.83
N GLU A 258 13.98 -30.40 13.40
CA GLU A 258 15.05 -31.37 13.16
C GLU A 258 15.38 -32.13 14.46
N GLY A 259 15.41 -33.47 14.37
CA GLY A 259 15.56 -34.34 15.53
C GLY A 259 14.33 -34.44 16.43
N ALA A 260 13.15 -33.99 15.98
CA ALA A 260 11.88 -34.19 16.69
C ALA A 260 11.03 -35.28 16.03
N ASP A 261 10.61 -36.25 16.84
CA ASP A 261 9.68 -37.31 16.45
C ASP A 261 8.24 -36.96 16.85
N TRP A 262 7.28 -37.42 16.05
CA TRP A 262 5.92 -37.64 16.53
C TRP A 262 5.92 -38.79 17.54
N ILE A 263 5.36 -38.55 18.72
CA ILE A 263 5.24 -39.52 19.82
C ILE A 263 3.78 -39.72 20.23
N TRP A 264 3.43 -40.93 20.67
CA TRP A 264 2.09 -41.23 21.20
C TRP A 264 2.09 -42.25 22.35
N HIS A 265 0.92 -42.49 22.93
CA HIS A 265 0.69 -43.49 23.96
C HIS A 265 0.72 -44.91 23.35
N ALA A 266 1.59 -45.78 23.85
CA ALA A 266 1.90 -47.06 23.22
C ALA A 266 0.71 -48.04 23.19
N ALA A 267 -0.13 -48.02 24.22
CA ALA A 267 -1.27 -48.94 24.36
C ALA A 267 -2.46 -48.64 23.43
N ASP A 268 -2.48 -47.51 22.73
CA ASP A 268 -3.58 -47.11 21.84
C ASP A 268 -3.55 -47.82 20.47
N GLY A 269 -2.52 -48.63 20.18
CA GLY A 269 -2.47 -49.50 19.01
C GLY A 269 -1.92 -48.83 17.74
N ASP A 270 -2.78 -48.60 16.75
CA ASP A 270 -2.40 -47.95 15.48
C ASP A 270 -2.67 -46.44 15.56
N PHE A 271 -1.61 -45.65 15.37
CA PHE A 271 -1.68 -44.19 15.49
C PHE A 271 -2.53 -43.53 14.40
N HIS A 272 -2.85 -44.23 13.31
CA HIS A 272 -3.74 -43.73 12.24
C HIS A 272 -5.23 -43.80 12.60
N THR A 273 -5.63 -44.61 13.59
CA THR A 273 -7.02 -44.97 13.88
C THR A 273 -7.34 -44.91 15.38
N VAL A 274 -6.78 -43.92 16.07
CA VAL A 274 -6.98 -43.71 17.50
C VAL A 274 -8.39 -43.12 17.74
N PRO A 275 -9.17 -43.61 18.72
CA PRO A 275 -10.45 -42.99 19.08
C PRO A 275 -10.25 -41.63 19.77
N ALA A 276 -11.35 -40.89 20.00
CA ALA A 276 -11.28 -39.62 20.73
C ALA A 276 -10.89 -39.87 22.22
N VAL A 277 -9.66 -39.50 22.59
CA VAL A 277 -9.06 -39.76 23.92
C VAL A 277 -8.17 -38.61 24.37
N LEU A 278 -7.96 -38.49 25.68
CA LEU A 278 -6.94 -37.63 26.27
C LEU A 278 -5.74 -38.46 26.72
N ARG A 279 -4.53 -38.00 26.43
CA ARG A 279 -3.26 -38.56 26.88
C ARG A 279 -2.41 -37.48 27.53
N THR A 280 -1.66 -37.86 28.56
CA THR A 280 -0.74 -36.97 29.26
C THR A 280 0.69 -37.37 28.93
N PHE A 281 1.58 -36.37 28.87
CA PHE A 281 2.98 -36.53 28.48
C PHE A 281 3.90 -35.70 29.40
N ARG A 282 5.04 -36.27 29.80
CA ARG A 282 6.05 -35.64 30.68
C ARG A 282 7.45 -35.81 30.10
N CYS A 283 8.28 -34.77 30.19
CA CYS A 283 9.73 -34.86 29.97
C CYS A 283 10.51 -34.04 31.00
N ARG A 284 11.35 -34.71 31.79
CA ARG A 284 12.31 -34.08 32.69
C ARG A 284 13.60 -33.75 31.93
N PHE A 285 14.24 -32.64 32.28
CA PHE A 285 15.53 -32.23 31.72
C PHE A 285 16.26 -31.30 32.71
N GLU A 286 17.54 -31.05 32.46
CA GLU A 286 18.35 -30.17 33.32
C GLU A 286 18.86 -28.96 32.52
N LEU A 287 18.96 -27.83 33.21
CA LEU A 287 19.58 -26.61 32.68
C LEU A 287 20.83 -26.27 33.51
N PRO A 288 21.95 -25.91 32.87
CA PRO A 288 23.12 -25.39 33.57
C PRO A 288 22.79 -24.04 34.21
N ASP A 289 23.54 -23.66 35.25
CA ASP A 289 23.44 -22.34 35.86
C ASP A 289 24.11 -21.28 34.96
N ARG A 290 23.40 -20.89 33.91
CA ARG A 290 23.78 -19.88 32.91
C ARG A 290 22.61 -18.94 32.67
N PRO A 291 22.83 -17.61 32.56
CA PRO A 291 21.77 -16.67 32.18
C PRO A 291 21.14 -17.05 30.83
N ILE A 292 19.83 -17.30 30.85
CA ILE A 292 19.05 -17.57 29.64
C ILE A 292 18.82 -16.25 28.91
N ARG A 293 19.17 -16.22 27.63
CA ARG A 293 18.89 -15.13 26.70
C ARG A 293 17.45 -15.23 26.18
N ARG A 294 17.06 -16.40 25.68
CA ARG A 294 15.73 -16.73 25.14
C ARG A 294 15.43 -18.22 25.40
N ALA A 295 14.18 -18.57 25.68
CA ALA A 295 13.76 -19.97 25.72
C ALA A 295 12.39 -20.12 25.06
N GLU A 296 12.31 -20.95 24.03
CA GLU A 296 11.14 -21.12 23.17
C GLU A 296 10.73 -22.59 23.15
N LEU A 297 9.54 -22.88 23.67
CA LEU A 297 8.89 -24.19 23.57
C LEU A 297 7.95 -24.16 22.36
N MET A 298 8.09 -25.14 21.48
CA MET A 298 7.22 -25.37 20.34
C MET A 298 6.59 -26.75 20.46
N LEU A 299 5.26 -26.84 20.40
CA LEU A 299 4.52 -28.10 20.41
C LEU A 299 3.45 -28.09 19.32
N SER A 300 3.24 -29.21 18.66
CA SER A 300 2.08 -29.51 17.83
C SER A 300 1.48 -30.82 18.25
N ALA A 301 0.17 -30.99 18.07
CA ALA A 301 -0.48 -32.26 18.30
C ALA A 301 -1.64 -32.47 17.34
N ASP A 302 -1.95 -33.73 17.08
CA ASP A 302 -3.20 -34.12 16.42
C ASP A 302 -4.20 -34.61 17.50
N ASN A 303 -5.29 -33.90 17.79
CA ASN A 303 -5.75 -32.63 17.19
C ASN A 303 -5.45 -31.39 18.06
N GLU A 304 -5.40 -31.52 19.38
CA GLU A 304 -5.16 -30.40 20.31
C GLU A 304 -4.21 -30.75 21.46
N PHE A 305 -3.51 -29.74 21.98
CA PHE A 305 -2.71 -29.83 23.20
C PHE A 305 -2.88 -28.62 24.12
N ALA A 306 -2.62 -28.83 25.40
CA ALA A 306 -2.25 -27.79 26.36
C ALA A 306 -0.95 -28.20 27.06
N CYS A 307 -0.18 -27.25 27.60
CA CYS A 307 1.09 -27.57 28.25
C CYS A 307 1.42 -26.70 29.46
N ALA A 308 2.28 -27.23 30.32
CA ALA A 308 2.84 -26.57 31.48
C ALA A 308 4.35 -26.80 31.56
N VAL A 309 5.07 -25.81 32.09
CA VAL A 309 6.49 -25.91 32.45
C VAL A 309 6.61 -25.70 33.95
N ASN A 310 7.23 -26.64 34.65
CA ASN A 310 7.41 -26.60 36.12
C ASN A 310 6.09 -26.30 36.88
N GLY A 311 5.00 -27.00 36.51
CA GLY A 311 3.67 -26.83 37.10
C GLY A 311 2.89 -25.57 36.68
N ARG A 312 3.48 -24.67 35.88
CA ARG A 312 2.85 -23.42 35.42
C ARG A 312 2.41 -23.55 33.96
N HIS A 313 1.14 -23.26 33.66
CA HIS A 313 0.61 -23.31 32.29
C HIS A 313 1.39 -22.40 31.34
N ALA A 314 1.84 -22.95 30.21
CA ALA A 314 2.73 -22.29 29.26
C ALA A 314 2.04 -21.93 27.93
N GLY A 315 1.11 -22.76 27.44
CA GLY A 315 0.39 -22.53 26.18
C GLY A 315 -0.45 -23.71 25.72
N ALA A 316 -1.11 -23.56 24.58
CA ALA A 316 -2.01 -24.55 23.98
C ALA A 316 -2.10 -24.36 22.46
N GLY A 317 -2.61 -25.36 21.74
CA GLY A 317 -2.85 -25.33 20.30
C GLY A 317 -3.86 -26.39 19.86
N HIS A 318 -4.51 -26.20 18.71
CA HIS A 318 -5.66 -27.01 18.26
C HIS A 318 -5.63 -27.34 16.75
N ASN A 319 -4.43 -27.34 16.16
CA ASN A 319 -4.23 -27.60 14.73
C ASN A 319 -2.85 -28.25 14.53
N PHE A 320 -2.82 -29.53 14.19
CA PHE A 320 -1.57 -30.29 14.02
C PHE A 320 -0.61 -29.70 12.98
N ASN A 321 -1.10 -28.91 12.02
CA ASN A 321 -0.24 -28.25 11.02
C ASN A 321 0.49 -27.03 11.60
N LEU A 322 -0.06 -26.38 12.63
CA LEU A 322 0.37 -25.09 13.15
C LEU A 322 0.82 -25.25 14.62
N PRO A 323 2.12 -25.53 14.89
CA PRO A 323 2.63 -25.68 16.24
C PRO A 323 2.47 -24.38 17.03
N GLY A 324 1.96 -24.50 18.27
CA GLY A 324 1.96 -23.40 19.22
C GLY A 324 3.39 -23.09 19.70
N ILE A 325 3.73 -21.80 19.76
CA ILE A 325 5.06 -21.30 20.13
C ILE A 325 4.95 -20.45 21.40
N MET A 326 5.71 -20.82 22.44
CA MET A 326 5.63 -20.24 23.78
C MET A 326 7.00 -19.74 24.25
N ASP A 327 7.09 -18.48 24.69
CA ASP A 327 8.24 -18.02 25.51
C ASP A 327 8.12 -18.64 26.91
N VAL A 328 9.06 -19.52 27.23
CA VAL A 328 9.12 -20.22 28.52
C VAL A 328 10.27 -19.73 29.41
N LYS A 329 10.98 -18.66 29.03
CA LYS A 329 12.11 -18.09 29.81
C LYS A 329 11.71 -17.79 31.26
N GLY A 330 10.51 -17.25 31.48
CA GLY A 330 9.96 -16.94 32.81
C GLY A 330 9.40 -18.14 33.60
N HIS A 331 9.53 -19.36 33.06
CA HIS A 331 9.07 -20.61 33.67
C HIS A 331 10.23 -21.57 34.02
N LEU A 332 11.42 -21.35 33.45
CA LEU A 332 12.61 -22.18 33.63
C LEU A 332 13.46 -21.74 34.83
N ARG A 333 14.29 -22.66 35.34
CA ARG A 333 15.25 -22.44 36.44
C ARG A 333 16.56 -23.21 36.19
N PRO A 334 17.70 -22.84 36.81
CA PRO A 334 18.87 -23.72 36.87
C PRO A 334 18.53 -25.08 37.52
N GLY A 335 19.24 -26.14 37.13
CA GLY A 335 18.98 -27.51 37.59
C GLY A 335 17.77 -28.15 36.89
N GLN A 336 17.03 -28.98 37.63
CA GLN A 336 15.96 -29.80 37.03
C GLN A 336 14.69 -29.02 36.70
N ASN A 337 14.19 -29.27 35.49
CA ASN A 337 12.98 -28.71 34.87
C ASN A 337 12.10 -29.83 34.28
N LEU A 338 10.83 -29.52 34.05
CA LEU A 338 9.82 -30.42 33.51
C LEU A 338 8.95 -29.70 32.46
N ILE A 339 8.76 -30.32 31.30
CA ILE A 339 7.62 -30.04 30.42
C ILE A 339 6.54 -31.11 30.69
N ALA A 340 5.30 -30.67 30.80
CA ALA A 340 4.11 -31.50 30.85
C ALA A 340 3.14 -31.07 29.75
N ALA A 341 2.52 -32.01 29.04
CA ALA A 341 1.55 -31.75 27.97
C ALA A 341 0.31 -32.64 28.08
N TRP A 342 -0.86 -32.02 28.08
CA TRP A 342 -2.14 -32.65 27.78
C TRP A 342 -2.29 -32.72 26.27
N VAL A 343 -2.73 -33.86 25.73
CA VAL A 343 -2.96 -34.00 24.29
C VAL A 343 -4.25 -34.77 24.05
N ARG A 344 -5.21 -34.14 23.38
CA ARG A 344 -6.51 -34.75 23.07
C ARG A 344 -6.62 -35.03 21.57
N ASN A 345 -6.91 -36.30 21.29
CA ASN A 345 -7.45 -36.70 20.01
C ASN A 345 -8.99 -36.57 20.03
N SER A 346 -9.58 -36.06 18.96
CA SER A 346 -10.92 -35.48 18.91
C SER A 346 -11.59 -35.74 17.56
N GLY A 347 -12.82 -36.23 17.57
CA GLY A 347 -13.59 -36.46 16.34
C GLY A 347 -14.76 -37.40 16.56
N GLU A 348 -15.64 -37.48 15.57
CA GLU A 348 -16.79 -38.41 15.57
C GLU A 348 -16.41 -39.84 15.13
N ALA A 349 -15.23 -40.01 14.53
CA ALA A 349 -14.68 -41.28 14.09
C ALA A 349 -13.16 -41.36 14.40
N PRO A 350 -12.57 -42.56 14.55
CA PRO A 350 -11.15 -42.72 14.83
C PRO A 350 -10.26 -42.17 13.71
N ASN A 351 -9.17 -41.51 14.10
CA ASN A 351 -8.35 -40.64 13.26
C ASN A 351 -6.87 -40.64 13.74
N PRO A 352 -5.95 -39.96 13.01
CA PRO A 352 -4.56 -39.87 13.43
C PRO A 352 -4.37 -39.11 14.75
N ALA A 353 -3.49 -39.62 15.63
CA ALA A 353 -3.13 -38.96 16.89
C ALA A 353 -1.61 -38.94 17.11
N GLY A 354 -1.10 -37.84 17.67
CA GLY A 354 0.34 -37.66 17.89
C GLY A 354 0.68 -36.35 18.61
N LEU A 355 1.85 -36.29 19.24
CA LEU A 355 2.49 -35.09 19.79
C LEU A 355 3.88 -34.92 19.17
N ALA A 356 4.23 -33.73 18.70
CA ALA A 356 5.58 -33.40 18.21
C ALA A 356 6.03 -32.03 18.73
N GLY A 357 7.34 -31.79 18.89
CA GLY A 357 7.82 -30.52 19.42
C GLY A 357 9.30 -30.42 19.74
N LYS A 358 9.70 -29.22 20.15
CA LYS A 358 11.09 -28.85 20.50
C LYS A 358 11.12 -27.68 21.48
N LEU A 359 11.90 -27.81 22.55
CA LEU A 359 12.37 -26.71 23.38
C LEU A 359 13.77 -26.29 22.89
N ALA A 360 13.96 -24.99 22.66
CA ALA A 360 15.27 -24.39 22.40
C ALA A 360 15.58 -23.32 23.46
N VAL A 361 16.76 -23.39 24.07
CA VAL A 361 17.22 -22.45 25.12
C VAL A 361 18.54 -21.83 24.69
N GLU A 362 18.49 -20.57 24.29
CA GLU A 362 19.67 -19.72 24.05
C GLU A 362 20.15 -19.15 25.39
N PHE A 363 21.45 -19.28 25.69
CA PHE A 363 22.09 -18.62 26.83
C PHE A 363 22.79 -17.33 26.37
N GLU A 364 23.12 -16.43 27.31
CA GLU A 364 23.92 -15.24 26.98
C GLU A 364 25.38 -15.58 26.60
N SER A 365 25.85 -16.80 26.91
CA SER A 365 27.16 -17.32 26.50
C SER A 365 27.21 -18.86 26.47
N GLY A 366 28.01 -19.41 25.56
CA GLY A 366 28.20 -20.87 25.37
C GLY A 366 27.08 -21.52 24.55
N GLU A 367 27.14 -22.85 24.42
CA GLU A 367 26.20 -23.62 23.59
C GLU A 367 24.75 -23.54 24.09
N SER A 368 23.81 -23.43 23.16
CA SER A 368 22.36 -23.51 23.42
C SER A 368 21.92 -24.94 23.74
N LEU A 369 20.90 -25.10 24.58
CA LEU A 369 20.29 -26.40 24.85
C LEU A 369 19.09 -26.63 23.92
N VAL A 370 18.96 -27.87 23.42
CA VAL A 370 17.86 -28.34 22.58
C VAL A 370 17.30 -29.63 23.17
N LEU A 371 15.98 -29.72 23.28
CA LEU A 371 15.25 -30.91 23.72
C LEU A 371 14.04 -31.11 22.81
N ALA A 372 13.99 -32.22 22.09
CA ALA A 372 12.89 -32.53 21.17
C ALA A 372 11.85 -33.50 21.77
N THR A 373 10.75 -33.77 21.06
CA THR A 373 9.93 -34.97 21.27
C THR A 373 10.65 -36.22 20.76
N GLY A 374 10.57 -37.31 21.52
CA GLY A 374 11.38 -38.52 21.32
C GLY A 374 11.25 -39.51 22.49
N PRO A 375 12.08 -40.58 22.53
CA PRO A 375 11.91 -41.71 23.45
C PRO A 375 12.17 -41.40 24.94
N GLN A 376 12.72 -40.22 25.26
CA GLN A 376 12.90 -39.73 26.63
C GLN A 376 11.61 -39.19 27.28
N TRP A 377 10.52 -39.10 26.51
CA TRP A 377 9.21 -38.69 27.04
C TRP A 377 8.46 -39.88 27.65
N ARG A 378 7.72 -39.60 28.73
CA ARG A 378 6.82 -40.55 29.41
C ARG A 378 5.36 -40.16 29.20
N THR A 379 4.45 -41.12 29.26
CA THR A 379 3.02 -40.92 28.99
C THR A 379 2.10 -41.78 29.87
N SER A 380 0.89 -41.26 30.13
CA SER A 380 -0.23 -41.97 30.73
C SER A 380 -1.55 -41.65 30.00
N ASP A 381 -2.49 -42.55 30.17
CA ASP A 381 -3.92 -42.46 29.89
C ASP A 381 -4.73 -41.72 30.97
N SER A 382 -4.08 -41.24 32.04
CA SER A 382 -4.70 -40.65 33.22
C SER A 382 -4.17 -39.26 33.58
N GLU A 383 -4.89 -38.56 34.46
CA GLU A 383 -4.52 -37.26 35.03
C GLU A 383 -4.41 -37.30 36.58
N PRO A 384 -3.33 -37.87 37.16
CA PRO A 384 -3.16 -37.90 38.62
C PRO A 384 -3.03 -36.50 39.23
N ALA A 385 -3.53 -36.31 40.45
CA ALA A 385 -3.42 -35.02 41.14
C ALA A 385 -1.94 -34.59 41.27
N GLY A 386 -1.61 -33.39 40.78
CA GLY A 386 -0.25 -32.86 40.79
C GLY A 386 0.68 -33.36 39.68
N TRP A 387 0.19 -34.10 38.68
CA TRP A 387 1.03 -34.71 37.62
C TRP A 387 1.85 -33.72 36.78
N THR A 388 1.62 -32.42 36.86
CA THR A 388 2.43 -31.38 36.18
C THR A 388 3.59 -30.83 37.03
N SER A 389 3.76 -31.31 38.27
CA SER A 389 4.84 -30.92 39.19
C SER A 389 6.12 -31.74 39.01
N LEU A 390 7.27 -31.15 39.32
CA LEU A 390 8.55 -31.86 39.38
C LEU A 390 8.61 -32.92 40.49
N GLU A 391 7.87 -32.71 41.58
CA GLU A 391 7.84 -33.63 42.73
C GLU A 391 6.95 -34.87 42.49
N PHE A 392 6.21 -34.91 41.38
CA PHE A 392 5.36 -36.05 41.03
C PHE A 392 6.19 -37.21 40.48
N ASP A 393 6.05 -38.41 41.07
CA ASP A 393 6.73 -39.61 40.59
C ASP A 393 6.07 -40.16 39.32
N ASP A 394 6.84 -40.18 38.23
CA ASP A 394 6.47 -40.74 36.94
C ASP A 394 7.15 -42.11 36.66
N SER A 395 7.71 -42.75 37.69
CA SER A 395 8.37 -44.07 37.60
C SER A 395 7.50 -45.14 36.93
N GLY A 396 6.20 -45.16 37.24
CA GLY A 396 5.20 -46.08 36.67
C GLY A 396 4.60 -45.63 35.33
N TRP A 397 5.02 -44.51 34.75
CA TRP A 397 4.54 -44.06 33.44
C TRP A 397 5.28 -44.77 32.30
N GLN A 398 4.54 -45.10 31.24
CA GLN A 398 5.08 -45.78 30.07
C GLN A 398 5.99 -44.83 29.27
N PRO A 399 7.07 -45.30 28.63
CA PRO A 399 7.76 -44.53 27.60
C PRO A 399 6.80 -44.18 26.45
N ALA A 400 6.91 -42.98 25.90
CA ALA A 400 6.15 -42.60 24.72
C ALA A 400 6.67 -43.35 23.48
N ARG A 401 5.75 -43.89 22.67
CA ARG A 401 6.10 -44.58 21.42
C ARG A 401 6.43 -43.55 20.35
N VAL A 402 7.66 -43.60 19.84
CA VAL A 402 8.05 -42.91 18.60
C VAL A 402 7.26 -43.50 17.43
N LEU A 403 6.61 -42.64 16.66
CA LEU A 403 5.88 -42.96 15.43
C LEU A 403 6.76 -42.73 14.19
N GLY A 404 7.59 -41.69 14.23
CA GLY A 404 8.53 -41.30 13.19
C GLY A 404 8.81 -39.78 13.23
N PRO A 405 9.72 -39.28 12.37
CA PRO A 405 10.14 -37.89 12.39
C PRO A 405 9.04 -36.92 11.93
N VAL A 406 9.10 -35.68 12.39
CA VAL A 406 8.38 -34.57 11.72
C VAL A 406 8.77 -34.55 10.23
N GLY A 407 7.78 -34.36 9.35
CA GLY A 407 7.87 -34.64 7.92
C GLY A 407 7.11 -35.91 7.49
N MET A 408 6.91 -36.88 8.39
CA MET A 408 6.19 -38.14 8.07
C MET A 408 4.71 -37.93 7.72
N GLN A 409 4.16 -38.79 6.87
CA GLN A 409 2.71 -38.85 6.63
C GLN A 409 1.99 -39.48 7.84
N PRO A 410 0.75 -39.05 8.17
CA PRO A 410 -0.12 -38.16 7.40
C PRO A 410 0.16 -36.65 7.59
N TRP A 411 0.97 -36.27 8.58
CA TRP A 411 1.07 -34.88 9.04
C TRP A 411 1.95 -33.99 8.15
N GLY A 412 3.00 -34.55 7.54
CA GLY A 412 3.96 -33.83 6.72
C GLY A 412 4.85 -32.89 7.54
N GLU A 413 5.33 -31.83 6.87
CA GLU A 413 6.11 -30.76 7.48
C GLU A 413 5.24 -29.84 8.35
N LEU A 414 5.65 -29.63 9.61
CA LEU A 414 5.01 -28.69 10.52
C LEU A 414 5.20 -27.25 10.04
N LYS A 415 4.09 -26.57 9.75
CA LYS A 415 4.07 -25.19 9.23
C LYS A 415 4.07 -24.24 10.42
N LEU A 416 5.25 -23.80 10.86
CA LEU A 416 5.40 -22.78 11.91
C LEU A 416 4.44 -21.61 11.65
N GLU A 417 3.55 -21.32 12.61
CA GLU A 417 2.72 -20.12 12.50
C GLU A 417 3.62 -18.88 12.62
N GLY A 418 3.70 -18.14 11.52
CA GLY A 418 4.86 -17.32 11.25
C GLY A 418 4.85 -15.96 11.94
N ASP A 419 5.22 -15.89 13.21
CA ASP A 419 5.88 -14.67 13.71
C ASP A 419 7.31 -14.61 13.15
N ARG A 420 7.40 -14.44 11.83
CA ARG A 420 8.64 -14.19 11.07
C ARG A 420 9.10 -12.74 11.36
N ARG A 421 9.22 -12.40 12.63
CA ARG A 421 9.50 -11.08 13.15
C ARG A 421 10.92 -10.68 12.76
N LEU A 422 11.04 -9.69 11.88
CA LEU A 422 12.31 -9.27 11.27
C LEU A 422 12.55 -7.77 11.55
N PRO A 423 13.63 -7.40 12.26
CA PRO A 423 14.00 -6.01 12.45
C PRO A 423 14.42 -5.35 11.14
N ALA A 424 14.18 -4.04 11.03
CA ALA A 424 14.67 -3.27 9.89
C ALA A 424 16.21 -3.13 9.97
N ARG A 425 16.88 -3.22 8.83
CA ARG A 425 18.34 -3.11 8.73
C ARG A 425 18.75 -1.65 8.63
N GLN A 426 19.87 -1.28 9.24
CA GLN A 426 20.59 -0.04 8.94
C GLN A 426 21.88 -0.38 8.20
N LEU A 427 22.14 0.27 7.07
CA LEU A 427 23.36 0.13 6.27
C LEU A 427 24.03 1.50 6.10
N ARG A 428 25.35 1.61 6.22
CA ARG A 428 26.08 2.88 6.02
C ARG A 428 27.42 2.73 5.28
N LYS A 429 27.88 3.83 4.68
CA LYS A 429 29.24 3.99 4.14
C LYS A 429 29.66 5.46 4.18
N GLU A 430 30.88 5.72 4.65
CA GLU A 430 31.53 7.04 4.56
C GLU A 430 32.35 7.15 3.28
N PHE A 431 32.50 8.38 2.78
CA PHE A 431 33.28 8.71 1.59
C PHE A 431 33.74 10.17 1.63
N GLU A 432 34.83 10.48 0.94
CA GLU A 432 35.40 11.84 0.89
C GLU A 432 35.00 12.57 -0.40
N VAL A 433 34.78 13.88 -0.32
CA VAL A 433 34.50 14.74 -1.48
C VAL A 433 35.43 15.95 -1.42
N THR A 434 36.58 15.83 -2.08
CA THR A 434 37.68 16.80 -1.99
C THR A 434 37.58 17.94 -3.03
N ARG A 435 36.95 17.66 -4.17
CA ARG A 435 36.85 18.50 -5.37
C ARG A 435 35.52 19.28 -5.45
N PRO A 436 35.43 20.39 -6.20
CA PRO A 436 34.18 21.14 -6.37
C PRO A 436 33.13 20.35 -7.17
N VAL A 437 32.01 19.99 -6.55
CA VAL A 437 30.92 19.25 -7.17
C VAL A 437 30.12 20.14 -8.14
N ARG A 438 29.83 19.61 -9.34
CA ARG A 438 28.95 20.21 -10.35
C ARG A 438 27.53 19.64 -10.31
N ARG A 439 27.40 18.32 -10.15
CA ARG A 439 26.13 17.58 -10.03
C ARG A 439 26.40 16.31 -9.21
N ALA A 440 25.47 15.90 -8.37
CA ALA A 440 25.48 14.56 -7.79
C ALA A 440 24.08 13.93 -7.88
N THR A 441 24.02 12.67 -8.33
CA THR A 441 22.76 11.93 -8.51
C THR A 441 22.92 10.54 -7.93
N VAL A 442 21.98 10.13 -7.08
CA VAL A 442 21.93 8.78 -6.53
C VAL A 442 20.80 7.99 -7.18
N TYR A 443 21.12 6.77 -7.60
CA TYR A 443 20.20 5.74 -8.08
C TYR A 443 20.22 4.62 -7.04
N PHE A 444 19.08 4.19 -6.51
CA PHE A 444 19.06 3.08 -5.56
C PHE A 444 17.75 2.26 -5.56
N SER A 445 17.87 1.00 -5.20
CA SER A 445 16.76 0.06 -4.97
C SER A 445 16.95 -0.61 -3.62
N GLY A 446 16.07 -0.32 -2.66
CA GLY A 446 15.98 -1.03 -1.39
C GLY A 446 14.77 -1.97 -1.42
N LEU A 447 15.01 -3.28 -1.58
CA LEU A 447 13.93 -4.26 -1.69
C LEU A 447 13.24 -4.47 -0.34
N GLY A 448 11.91 -4.58 -0.37
CA GLY A 448 11.06 -4.48 0.81
C GLY A 448 10.51 -3.08 0.93
N LEU A 449 11.08 -2.28 1.84
CA LEU A 449 10.87 -0.84 1.96
C LEU A 449 12.18 -0.15 2.34
N SER A 450 12.30 1.15 2.08
CA SER A 450 13.56 1.86 2.33
C SER A 450 13.42 3.35 2.66
N GLU A 451 14.41 3.89 3.38
CA GLU A 451 14.67 5.32 3.48
C GLU A 451 16.17 5.60 3.28
N LEU A 452 16.51 6.43 2.30
CA LEU A 452 17.88 6.91 2.10
C LEU A 452 18.14 8.19 2.91
N TYR A 453 19.33 8.28 3.50
CA TYR A 453 19.87 9.42 4.23
C TYR A 453 21.26 9.77 3.69
N LEU A 454 21.57 11.07 3.69
CA LEU A 454 22.88 11.62 3.34
C LEU A 454 23.22 12.73 4.35
N ASN A 455 24.40 12.65 4.97
CA ASN A 455 24.93 13.66 5.90
C ASN A 455 23.96 14.03 7.04
N GLY A 456 23.27 13.02 7.59
CA GLY A 456 22.32 13.12 8.69
C GLY A 456 20.91 13.57 8.30
N ARG A 457 20.58 13.69 7.01
CA ARG A 457 19.27 14.14 6.50
C ARG A 457 18.67 13.09 5.56
N LYS A 458 17.35 12.89 5.63
CA LYS A 458 16.64 12.03 4.67
C LYS A 458 16.71 12.64 3.26
N VAL A 459 16.97 11.82 2.26
CA VAL A 459 16.95 12.20 0.85
C VAL A 459 15.51 12.09 0.33
N GLY A 460 14.99 13.19 -0.20
CA GLY A 460 13.58 13.26 -0.60
C GLY A 460 12.60 13.22 0.57
N ASP A 461 11.31 13.11 0.24
CA ASP A 461 10.18 13.14 1.16
C ASP A 461 9.23 11.93 1.00
N ALA A 462 9.55 11.02 0.07
CA ALA A 462 8.83 9.78 -0.16
C ALA A 462 8.83 8.87 1.09
N VAL A 463 7.75 8.14 1.31
CA VAL A 463 7.60 7.10 2.34
C VAL A 463 7.07 5.82 1.70
N LEU A 464 7.20 4.68 2.37
CA LEU A 464 6.82 3.36 1.80
C LEU A 464 7.40 3.11 0.39
N SER A 465 8.61 3.62 0.12
CA SER A 465 9.32 3.54 -1.16
C SER A 465 10.32 2.38 -1.18
N PRO A 466 10.55 1.70 -2.31
CA PRO A 466 9.85 1.89 -3.59
C PRO A 466 8.43 1.34 -3.57
N GLY A 467 7.65 1.69 -4.60
CA GLY A 467 6.36 1.09 -4.90
C GLY A 467 6.40 -0.43 -5.08
N LEU A 468 5.25 -1.05 -4.89
CA LEU A 468 5.02 -2.49 -5.03
C LEU A 468 5.15 -2.93 -6.49
N THR A 469 5.76 -4.08 -6.74
CA THR A 469 5.81 -4.75 -8.06
C THR A 469 5.78 -6.27 -7.88
N HIS A 470 5.54 -7.03 -8.95
CA HIS A 470 5.83 -8.45 -8.94
C HIS A 470 7.36 -8.66 -9.00
N TYR A 471 8.01 -8.74 -7.82
CA TYR A 471 9.47 -8.67 -7.67
C TYR A 471 10.27 -9.77 -8.39
N ASP A 472 9.61 -10.85 -8.83
CA ASP A 472 10.22 -11.90 -9.65
C ASP A 472 10.32 -11.53 -11.14
N ALA A 473 9.52 -10.57 -11.62
CA ALA A 473 9.55 -10.06 -12.99
C ALA A 473 10.17 -8.65 -13.08
N ARG A 474 9.87 -7.75 -12.14
CA ARG A 474 10.34 -6.36 -12.14
C ARG A 474 10.55 -5.83 -10.73
N VAL A 475 11.63 -5.08 -10.52
CA VAL A 475 11.93 -4.35 -9.27
C VAL A 475 12.22 -2.87 -9.57
N PHE A 476 11.75 -1.97 -8.71
CA PHE A 476 11.98 -0.54 -8.91
C PHE A 476 13.30 -0.05 -8.32
N TYR A 477 13.93 0.91 -9.01
CA TYR A 477 14.89 1.85 -8.42
C TYR A 477 14.32 3.28 -8.48
N VAL A 478 14.76 4.11 -7.54
CA VAL A 478 14.44 5.53 -7.46
C VAL A 478 15.69 6.38 -7.70
N THR A 479 15.49 7.62 -8.13
CA THR A 479 16.57 8.54 -8.50
C THR A 479 16.40 9.91 -7.82
N HIS A 480 17.48 10.45 -7.25
CA HIS A 480 17.47 11.78 -6.63
C HIS A 480 18.72 12.60 -6.96
N ASP A 481 18.52 13.87 -7.32
CA ASP A 481 19.56 14.90 -7.21
C ASP A 481 19.91 15.15 -5.73
N VAL A 482 21.17 14.92 -5.39
CA VAL A 482 21.74 15.13 -4.05
C VAL A 482 22.86 16.17 -4.04
N THR A 483 23.03 16.93 -5.13
CA THR A 483 24.10 17.93 -5.34
C THR A 483 24.22 18.92 -4.18
N ARG A 484 23.08 19.35 -3.62
CA ARG A 484 23.01 20.32 -2.51
C ARG A 484 23.10 19.71 -1.11
N GLN A 485 23.23 18.38 -1.00
CA GLN A 485 23.31 17.65 0.27
C GLN A 485 24.74 17.18 0.58
N LEU A 486 25.57 17.01 -0.44
CA LEU A 486 27.01 16.79 -0.29
C LEU A 486 27.71 17.98 0.37
N ARG A 487 28.84 17.70 1.00
CA ARG A 487 29.75 18.66 1.63
C ARG A 487 31.16 18.42 1.10
N ARG A 488 32.06 19.39 1.28
CA ARG A 488 33.50 19.15 1.05
C ARG A 488 34.09 18.47 2.27
N GLY A 489 34.96 17.48 2.08
CA GLY A 489 35.45 16.59 3.13
C GLY A 489 34.57 15.35 3.28
N GLY A 490 34.53 14.79 4.50
CA GLY A 490 33.77 13.59 4.82
C GLY A 490 32.25 13.73 4.62
N ASN A 491 31.68 12.73 3.95
CA ASN A 491 30.26 12.53 3.72
C ASN A 491 29.87 11.10 4.14
N ALA A 492 28.60 10.88 4.46
CA ALA A 492 28.08 9.53 4.74
C ALA A 492 26.72 9.30 4.10
N LEU A 493 26.58 8.14 3.45
CA LEU A 493 25.30 7.56 3.05
C LEU A 493 24.81 6.62 4.17
N GLY A 494 23.53 6.66 4.45
CA GLY A 494 22.85 5.71 5.35
C GLY A 494 21.53 5.26 4.76
N VAL A 495 21.21 3.98 4.80
CA VAL A 495 19.95 3.41 4.31
C VAL A 495 19.28 2.60 5.42
N TRP A 496 18.01 2.85 5.67
CA TRP A 496 17.13 1.93 6.37
C TRP A 496 16.48 0.98 5.37
N LEU A 497 16.36 -0.32 5.70
CA LEU A 497 15.57 -1.29 4.94
C LEU A 497 14.53 -1.97 5.84
N GLY A 498 13.25 -1.81 5.50
CA GLY A 498 12.10 -2.51 6.08
C GLY A 498 11.63 -3.68 5.22
N ASN A 499 10.66 -4.45 5.73
CA ASN A 499 10.26 -5.75 5.16
C ASN A 499 9.37 -5.61 3.91
N GLY A 500 8.42 -4.66 3.95
CA GLY A 500 7.49 -4.39 2.86
C GLY A 500 6.66 -5.61 2.45
N ARG A 501 6.59 -5.87 1.14
CA ARG A 501 6.04 -7.10 0.55
C ARG A 501 7.11 -8.04 -0.04
N TYR A 502 8.40 -7.67 0.06
CA TYR A 502 9.49 -8.49 -0.46
C TYR A 502 9.84 -9.63 0.50
N PHE A 503 9.93 -9.31 1.79
CA PHE A 503 9.83 -10.28 2.87
C PHE A 503 8.41 -10.21 3.43
N ALA A 504 7.69 -11.34 3.47
CA ALA A 504 6.32 -11.40 3.98
C ALA A 504 6.29 -12.07 5.37
N PRO A 505 6.18 -11.32 6.48
CA PRO A 505 6.18 -11.95 7.80
C PRO A 505 5.01 -12.91 7.98
N ARG A 506 3.82 -12.48 7.57
CA ARG A 506 2.63 -13.33 7.39
C ARG A 506 2.71 -14.04 6.04
N ALA A 507 3.15 -15.30 6.06
CA ALA A 507 3.33 -16.12 4.87
C ALA A 507 2.16 -17.11 4.60
N SER A 508 1.26 -17.27 5.57
CA SER A 508 0.18 -18.28 5.58
C SER A 508 -1.19 -17.78 6.08
N SER A 509 -1.24 -16.73 6.91
CA SER A 509 -2.47 -16.06 7.37
C SER A 509 -2.65 -14.71 6.64
N PRO A 510 -3.87 -14.34 6.22
CA PRO A 510 -5.08 -15.17 6.18
C PRO A 510 -5.06 -16.20 5.04
N THR A 511 -4.08 -16.12 4.14
CA THR A 511 -3.81 -17.10 3.07
C THR A 511 -2.33 -17.09 2.69
N HIS A 512 -1.92 -18.02 1.82
CA HIS A 512 -0.54 -18.10 1.35
C HIS A 512 -0.08 -16.80 0.68
N THR A 513 0.98 -16.21 1.22
CA THR A 513 1.60 -14.98 0.73
C THR A 513 3.02 -15.25 0.26
N VAL A 514 3.34 -14.88 -0.97
CA VAL A 514 4.66 -15.06 -1.58
C VAL A 514 5.72 -14.24 -0.83
N THR A 515 6.88 -14.85 -0.57
CA THR A 515 8.06 -14.21 0.04
C THR A 515 9.25 -14.37 -0.91
N TYR A 516 9.96 -13.29 -1.19
CA TYR A 516 10.97 -13.22 -2.26
C TYR A 516 12.41 -13.27 -1.76
N GLY A 517 12.66 -12.81 -0.52
CA GLY A 517 13.97 -12.83 0.12
C GLY A 517 14.05 -11.84 1.28
N PHE A 518 15.24 -11.59 1.80
CA PHE A 518 15.48 -10.59 2.83
C PHE A 518 15.69 -9.19 2.25
N PRO A 519 15.32 -8.11 2.96
CA PRO A 519 15.56 -6.74 2.51
C PRO A 519 17.04 -6.50 2.19
N LYS A 520 17.30 -6.06 0.95
CA LYS A 520 18.64 -5.88 0.37
C LYS A 520 18.71 -4.62 -0.49
N LEU A 521 19.91 -4.06 -0.63
CA LEU A 521 20.18 -2.75 -1.25
C LEU A 521 21.07 -2.90 -2.49
N LEU A 522 20.70 -2.19 -3.55
CA LEU A 522 21.59 -1.78 -4.64
C LEU A 522 21.63 -0.25 -4.67
N LEU A 523 22.82 0.36 -4.70
CA LEU A 523 22.98 1.82 -4.68
C LEU A 523 24.19 2.27 -5.52
N GLN A 524 24.01 3.37 -6.23
CA GLN A 524 25.06 4.06 -6.97
C GLN A 524 24.86 5.58 -6.87
N LEU A 525 25.74 6.25 -6.12
CA LEU A 525 25.87 7.71 -6.11
C LEU A 525 26.95 8.11 -7.10
N GLU A 526 26.59 8.89 -8.11
CA GLU A 526 27.51 9.47 -9.08
C GLU A 526 27.75 10.95 -8.77
N VAL A 527 29.01 11.32 -8.55
CA VAL A 527 29.45 12.70 -8.27
C VAL A 527 30.24 13.22 -9.46
N GLN A 528 29.66 14.18 -10.17
CA GLN A 528 30.27 14.87 -11.31
C GLN A 528 30.91 16.17 -10.82
N TYR A 529 32.18 16.38 -11.12
CA TYR A 529 32.96 17.53 -10.65
C TYR A 529 33.05 18.66 -11.68
N ALA A 530 33.48 19.84 -11.22
CA ALA A 530 33.64 21.03 -12.07
C ALA A 530 34.74 20.88 -13.14
N ASP A 531 35.71 19.99 -12.92
CA ASP A 531 36.76 19.61 -13.89
C ASP A 531 36.27 18.66 -15.00
N GLY A 532 35.02 18.17 -14.91
CA GLY A 532 34.43 17.22 -15.85
C GLY A 532 34.65 15.75 -15.50
N THR A 533 35.44 15.42 -14.46
CA THR A 533 35.58 14.06 -13.96
C THR A 533 34.33 13.59 -13.21
N THR A 534 34.16 12.27 -13.08
CA THR A 534 33.08 11.64 -12.31
C THR A 534 33.65 10.60 -11.37
N GLU A 535 33.02 10.44 -10.21
CA GLU A 535 33.38 9.48 -9.15
C GLU A 535 32.11 8.75 -8.67
N CYS A 536 32.21 7.45 -8.40
CA CYS A 536 31.08 6.60 -8.04
C CYS A 536 31.25 6.05 -6.61
N VAL A 537 30.24 6.25 -5.77
CA VAL A 537 30.13 5.62 -4.45
C VAL A 537 29.01 4.58 -4.51
N VAL A 538 29.38 3.31 -4.46
CA VAL A 538 28.49 2.18 -4.75
C VAL A 538 28.24 1.28 -3.54
N SER A 539 27.16 0.50 -3.59
CA SER A 539 26.91 -0.66 -2.72
C SER A 539 27.90 -1.78 -2.99
N ASP A 540 28.58 -2.25 -1.95
CA ASP A 540 29.62 -3.30 -1.97
C ASP A 540 29.91 -3.77 -0.53
N GLY A 541 30.76 -4.79 -0.37
CA GLY A 541 31.12 -5.35 0.96
C GLY A 541 31.89 -4.40 1.90
N SER A 542 32.24 -3.18 1.48
CA SER A 542 32.82 -2.18 2.39
C SER A 542 31.76 -1.44 3.22
N TRP A 543 30.48 -1.54 2.85
CA TRP A 543 29.38 -1.02 3.68
C TRP A 543 29.30 -1.74 5.02
N LYS A 544 28.92 -0.99 6.04
CA LYS A 544 28.59 -1.52 7.37
C LYS A 544 27.09 -1.75 7.51
N LEU A 545 26.69 -2.79 8.23
CA LEU A 545 25.31 -3.21 8.44
C LEU A 545 25.06 -3.58 9.92
N THR A 546 23.92 -3.14 10.46
CA THR A 546 23.38 -3.65 11.73
C THR A 546 21.90 -4.01 11.62
N THR A 547 21.51 -5.06 12.34
CA THR A 547 20.11 -5.45 12.61
C THR A 547 19.68 -5.12 14.05
N ASP A 548 20.50 -4.40 14.83
CA ASP A 548 20.21 -4.02 16.22
C ASP A 548 19.79 -2.56 16.41
N GLY A 549 19.44 -1.87 15.32
CA GLY A 549 18.81 -0.55 15.35
C GLY A 549 17.42 -0.53 15.99
N PRO A 550 16.81 0.65 16.21
CA PRO A 550 15.62 0.81 17.03
C PRO A 550 14.36 0.07 16.54
N ILE A 551 14.19 -0.12 15.23
CA ILE A 551 13.03 -0.83 14.66
C ILE A 551 13.23 -2.34 14.82
N ARG A 552 12.55 -2.95 15.80
CA ARG A 552 12.69 -4.37 16.17
C ARG A 552 11.74 -5.30 15.42
N ALA A 553 10.63 -4.75 14.93
CA ALA A 553 9.69 -5.41 14.02
C ALA A 553 9.00 -4.36 13.15
N ASN A 554 8.58 -4.74 11.94
CA ASN A 554 7.78 -3.92 11.03
C ASN A 554 7.06 -4.80 10.00
N ASN A 555 5.77 -4.58 9.76
CA ASN A 555 5.11 -4.95 8.50
C ASN A 555 3.83 -4.14 8.28
N GLU A 556 3.31 -4.15 7.05
CA GLU A 556 2.13 -3.35 6.67
C GLU A 556 0.86 -3.68 7.48
N TYR A 557 0.71 -4.89 8.01
CA TYR A 557 -0.50 -5.34 8.72
C TYR A 557 -0.44 -5.14 10.25
N ASP A 558 0.71 -5.47 10.86
CA ASP A 558 0.82 -5.59 12.31
C ASP A 558 1.23 -4.30 13.02
N GLY A 559 1.92 -3.40 12.30
CA GLY A 559 2.51 -2.18 12.86
C GLY A 559 4.05 -2.20 12.89
N GLU A 560 4.62 -1.26 13.65
CA GLU A 560 6.06 -1.12 13.87
C GLU A 560 6.41 -1.13 15.38
N GLU A 561 7.43 -1.91 15.75
CA GLU A 561 7.99 -1.90 17.10
C GLU A 561 9.30 -1.10 17.13
N TYR A 562 9.35 -0.04 17.93
CA TYR A 562 10.46 0.90 18.01
C TYR A 562 10.99 1.03 19.44
N ASP A 563 12.25 0.67 19.66
CA ASP A 563 12.96 0.88 20.93
C ASP A 563 13.94 2.04 20.81
N ALA A 564 13.53 3.23 21.28
CA ALA A 564 14.32 4.45 21.17
C ALA A 564 15.65 4.41 21.96
N ARG A 565 15.80 3.46 22.90
CA ARG A 565 17.06 3.22 23.63
C ARG A 565 18.15 2.62 22.74
N ARG A 566 17.76 2.05 21.59
CA ARG A 566 18.63 1.44 20.57
C ARG A 566 18.87 2.36 19.37
N GLU A 567 18.47 3.63 19.45
CA GLU A 567 18.87 4.63 18.45
C GLU A 567 20.39 4.76 18.36
N HIS A 568 20.89 5.00 17.14
CA HIS A 568 22.28 5.33 16.86
C HIS A 568 22.39 6.82 16.47
N PRO A 569 22.57 7.77 17.41
CA PRO A 569 22.63 9.19 17.08
C PRO A 569 23.79 9.50 16.11
N GLY A 570 23.49 10.18 15.01
CA GLY A 570 24.50 10.57 14.02
C GLY A 570 24.89 9.49 12.99
N TRP A 571 24.34 8.28 13.05
CA TRP A 571 24.74 7.14 12.19
C TRP A 571 24.83 7.44 10.68
N ALA A 572 23.95 8.29 10.13
CA ALA A 572 23.95 8.67 8.71
C ALA A 572 24.77 9.94 8.41
N ALA A 573 25.65 10.37 9.30
CA ALA A 573 26.62 11.45 9.10
C ALA A 573 28.06 10.90 9.18
N ALA A 574 29.02 11.64 8.63
CA ALA A 574 30.43 11.28 8.67
C ALA A 574 31.05 11.47 10.07
N GLY A 575 32.07 10.68 10.39
CA GLY A 575 32.71 10.63 11.70
C GLY A 575 31.88 9.91 12.77
N PHE A 576 31.03 8.94 12.38
CA PHE A 576 30.29 8.09 13.32
C PHE A 576 31.01 6.75 13.48
N ASP A 577 31.23 6.33 14.73
CA ASP A 577 31.87 5.06 15.07
C ASP A 577 30.92 3.87 14.78
N ASP A 578 31.25 3.14 13.71
CA ASP A 578 30.60 1.90 13.30
C ASP A 578 31.53 0.67 13.42
N SER A 579 32.56 0.76 14.26
CA SER A 579 33.47 -0.37 14.55
C SER A 579 32.72 -1.61 15.05
N GLY A 580 31.66 -1.40 15.84
CA GLY A 580 30.74 -2.44 16.30
C GLY A 580 29.67 -2.89 15.29
N TRP A 581 29.68 -2.39 14.05
CA TRP A 581 28.79 -2.85 12.97
C TRP A 581 29.50 -3.89 12.09
N ASN A 582 28.74 -4.90 11.66
CA ASN A 582 29.23 -5.93 10.74
C ASN A 582 29.46 -5.35 9.35
N HIS A 583 30.25 -6.02 8.51
CA HIS A 583 30.24 -5.74 7.08
C HIS A 583 28.93 -6.26 6.45
N ALA A 584 28.44 -5.56 5.44
CA ALA A 584 27.31 -6.02 4.64
C ALA A 584 27.76 -7.15 3.72
N SER A 585 27.02 -8.26 3.70
CA SER A 585 27.28 -9.36 2.77
C SER A 585 26.88 -8.93 1.35
N VAL A 586 27.72 -9.24 0.37
CA VAL A 586 27.29 -9.25 -1.04
C VAL A 586 26.36 -10.45 -1.22
N VAL A 587 25.19 -10.23 -1.81
CA VAL A 587 24.12 -11.23 -1.93
C VAL A 587 23.61 -11.33 -3.36
N PRO A 588 22.97 -12.44 -3.77
CA PRO A 588 22.24 -12.51 -5.04
C PRO A 588 21.18 -11.42 -5.13
N GLY A 589 21.04 -10.85 -6.32
CA GLY A 589 19.95 -9.93 -6.67
C GLY A 589 18.60 -10.63 -6.78
N PRO A 590 17.50 -9.86 -6.96
CA PRO A 590 16.19 -10.41 -7.28
C PRO A 590 16.17 -11.01 -8.69
N LYS A 591 15.17 -11.85 -8.99
CA LYS A 591 14.94 -12.35 -10.35
C LYS A 591 14.44 -11.25 -11.30
N GLY A 592 13.64 -10.33 -10.78
CA GLY A 592 13.00 -9.27 -11.57
C GLY A 592 13.97 -8.20 -12.06
N ALA A 593 13.72 -7.70 -13.28
CA ALA A 593 14.53 -6.66 -13.91
C ALA A 593 14.40 -5.31 -13.22
N LEU A 594 15.51 -4.56 -13.12
CA LEU A 594 15.52 -3.18 -12.63
C LEU A 594 14.81 -2.24 -13.61
N SER A 595 13.87 -1.46 -13.11
CA SER A 595 13.11 -0.43 -13.84
C SER A 595 12.97 0.83 -12.98
N ALA A 596 12.79 1.99 -13.58
CA ALA A 596 12.58 3.25 -12.87
C ALA A 596 11.19 3.28 -12.22
N GLU A 597 11.06 3.87 -11.02
CA GLU A 597 9.75 4.13 -10.40
C GLU A 597 9.00 5.26 -11.16
N MET A 598 8.34 4.89 -12.27
CA MET A 598 7.60 5.79 -13.16
C MET A 598 6.21 6.19 -12.64
N ILE A 599 6.07 6.36 -11.32
CA ILE A 599 4.84 6.84 -10.66
C ILE A 599 5.15 8.03 -9.74
N ARG A 600 4.11 8.64 -9.18
CA ARG A 600 4.30 9.60 -8.08
C ARG A 600 4.58 8.82 -6.79
N PRO A 601 5.55 9.23 -5.98
CA PRO A 601 5.85 8.54 -4.73
C PRO A 601 4.70 8.68 -3.74
N ILE A 602 4.59 7.69 -2.85
CA ILE A 602 3.76 7.76 -1.65
C ILE A 602 4.36 8.82 -0.70
N ARG A 603 3.52 9.70 -0.15
CA ARG A 603 3.91 10.81 0.73
C ARG A 603 3.00 10.90 1.95
N VAL A 604 3.44 11.65 2.97
CA VAL A 604 2.52 12.18 4.00
C VAL A 604 1.77 13.38 3.38
N THR A 605 0.67 13.10 2.69
CA THR A 605 -0.16 14.04 1.91
C THR A 605 -1.17 14.84 2.77
N GLY A 606 -1.14 14.69 4.10
CA GLY A 606 -1.97 15.47 5.02
C GLY A 606 -1.66 15.22 6.49
N THR A 607 -2.23 16.01 7.39
CA THR A 607 -2.12 15.79 8.84
C THR A 607 -3.40 16.21 9.56
N LEU A 608 -3.99 15.27 10.30
CA LEU A 608 -5.18 15.47 11.12
C LEU A 608 -4.79 15.69 12.58
N LYS A 609 -5.53 16.57 13.26
CA LYS A 609 -5.51 16.68 14.72
C LYS A 609 -6.70 15.89 15.27
N PRO A 610 -6.54 15.16 16.39
CA PRO A 610 -7.69 14.60 17.10
C PRO A 610 -8.70 15.69 17.48
N ILE A 611 -9.98 15.41 17.28
CA ILE A 611 -11.10 16.30 17.62
C ILE A 611 -11.68 15.99 19.02
N ALA A 612 -11.48 14.77 19.51
CA ALA A 612 -11.92 14.33 20.84
C ALA A 612 -10.93 13.34 21.47
N LEU A 613 -10.99 13.23 22.79
CA LEU A 613 -10.22 12.32 23.63
C LEU A 613 -11.11 11.83 24.77
N THR A 614 -11.30 10.52 24.88
CA THR A 614 -12.03 9.87 25.97
C THR A 614 -11.12 8.88 26.73
N GLU A 615 -11.62 8.38 27.85
CA GLU A 615 -10.96 7.36 28.68
C GLU A 615 -12.02 6.35 29.15
N PRO A 616 -12.39 5.35 28.32
CA PRO A 616 -13.41 4.37 28.68
C PRO A 616 -12.97 3.43 29.82
N GLN A 617 -11.67 3.27 30.05
CA GLN A 617 -11.09 2.52 31.17
C GLN A 617 -9.85 3.27 31.70
N PRO A 618 -9.51 3.19 33.00
CA PRO A 618 -8.39 3.94 33.57
C PRO A 618 -7.07 3.68 32.83
N GLY A 619 -6.44 4.74 32.30
CA GLY A 619 -5.20 4.65 31.54
C GLY A 619 -5.33 4.10 30.10
N VAL A 620 -6.56 3.88 29.62
CA VAL A 620 -6.88 3.52 28.23
C VAL A 620 -7.51 4.72 27.55
N PHE A 621 -6.74 5.40 26.69
CA PHE A 621 -7.15 6.67 26.09
C PHE A 621 -7.56 6.48 24.62
N ILE A 622 -8.77 6.92 24.25
CA ILE A 622 -9.27 6.83 22.87
C ILE A 622 -9.29 8.22 22.24
N PHE A 623 -8.59 8.38 21.13
CA PHE A 623 -8.59 9.59 20.31
C PHE A 623 -9.49 9.40 19.09
N ASP A 624 -10.28 10.42 18.74
CA ASP A 624 -11.03 10.48 17.47
C ASP A 624 -10.38 11.51 16.53
N LEU A 625 -9.98 11.09 15.31
CA LEU A 625 -9.46 11.99 14.27
C LEU A 625 -10.55 12.71 13.46
N GLY A 626 -11.83 12.39 13.66
CA GLY A 626 -12.99 12.96 12.97
C GLY A 626 -13.19 12.47 11.52
N GLN A 627 -12.27 11.65 11.02
CA GLN A 627 -12.24 11.11 9.66
C GLN A 627 -11.55 9.74 9.69
N ASN A 628 -12.11 8.74 8.98
CA ASN A 628 -11.39 7.50 8.70
C ASN A 628 -10.30 7.80 7.65
N MET A 629 -9.04 7.61 8.01
CA MET A 629 -7.87 7.97 7.22
C MET A 629 -6.91 6.78 7.11
N VAL A 630 -5.95 6.88 6.19
CA VAL A 630 -4.92 5.85 5.99
C VAL A 630 -3.54 6.47 6.19
N GLY A 631 -2.66 5.76 6.89
CA GLY A 631 -1.33 6.20 7.27
C GLY A 631 -0.98 5.79 8.70
N TRP A 632 -0.51 6.70 9.55
CA TRP A 632 -0.09 6.36 10.92
C TRP A 632 -0.26 7.51 11.91
N CYS A 633 0.08 7.27 13.17
CA CYS A 633 0.16 8.29 14.20
C CYS A 633 1.57 8.87 14.33
N GLN A 634 1.68 10.20 14.41
CA GLN A 634 2.80 10.85 15.09
C GLN A 634 2.45 10.91 16.58
N LEU A 635 3.26 10.23 17.41
CA LEU A 635 3.21 10.29 18.87
C LEU A 635 4.16 11.36 19.40
N ARG A 636 3.69 12.15 20.37
CA ARG A 636 4.47 13.10 21.16
C ARG A 636 4.34 12.73 22.64
N VAL A 637 5.46 12.40 23.29
CA VAL A 637 5.47 11.84 24.65
C VAL A 637 6.65 12.36 25.50
N ARG A 638 6.55 12.25 26.82
CA ARG A 638 7.63 12.48 27.79
C ARG A 638 7.43 11.56 29.00
N GLY A 639 8.42 10.76 29.33
CA GLY A 639 8.37 9.83 30.47
C GLY A 639 9.76 9.23 30.77
N PRO A 640 9.83 8.26 31.69
CA PRO A 640 11.05 7.49 31.96
C PRO A 640 11.56 6.71 30.73
N ALA A 641 12.86 6.38 30.74
CA ALA A 641 13.41 5.43 29.77
C ALA A 641 12.84 4.02 30.03
N GLY A 642 12.51 3.28 28.97
CA GLY A 642 11.92 1.94 29.08
C GLY A 642 10.40 1.92 29.28
N THR A 643 9.74 3.06 29.49
CA THR A 643 8.27 3.14 29.38
C THR A 643 7.84 2.77 27.95
N VAL A 644 6.84 1.90 27.81
CA VAL A 644 6.30 1.48 26.50
C VAL A 644 4.92 2.10 26.30
N VAL A 645 4.77 2.90 25.25
CA VAL A 645 3.48 3.37 24.76
C VAL A 645 3.03 2.47 23.61
N ARG A 646 1.77 2.02 23.66
CA ARG A 646 1.12 1.24 22.61
C ARG A 646 0.06 2.08 21.93
N LEU A 647 0.05 2.06 20.60
CA LEU A 647 -0.95 2.71 19.74
C LEU A 647 -1.72 1.60 18.99
N ARG A 648 -3.02 1.40 19.25
CA ARG A 648 -3.87 0.50 18.45
C ARG A 648 -4.85 1.32 17.61
N HIS A 649 -5.14 0.85 16.41
CA HIS A 649 -5.87 1.63 15.40
C HIS A 649 -7.20 0.95 15.01
N ALA A 650 -8.29 1.70 14.86
CA ALA A 650 -9.58 1.15 14.42
C ALA A 650 -10.44 2.14 13.61
N GLU A 651 -11.33 1.61 12.79
CA GLU A 651 -12.30 2.41 12.02
C GLU A 651 -13.53 2.82 12.84
N THR A 652 -13.92 2.00 13.81
CA THR A 652 -15.14 2.11 14.62
C THR A 652 -14.90 1.81 16.11
N LEU A 653 -15.88 2.15 16.94
CA LEU A 653 -15.88 1.88 18.38
C LEU A 653 -17.02 0.92 18.74
N LYS A 654 -16.84 0.19 19.84
CA LYS A 654 -17.89 -0.57 20.53
C LYS A 654 -18.80 0.39 21.32
N PRO A 655 -20.01 -0.04 21.75
CA PRO A 655 -20.94 0.81 22.50
C PRO A 655 -20.40 1.34 23.84
N ASP A 656 -19.38 0.71 24.42
CA ASP A 656 -18.67 1.16 25.63
C ASP A 656 -17.58 2.22 25.36
N GLY A 657 -17.36 2.57 24.09
CA GLY A 657 -16.33 3.51 23.64
C GLY A 657 -14.95 2.91 23.42
N THR A 658 -14.75 1.60 23.61
CA THR A 658 -13.49 0.90 23.28
C THR A 658 -13.39 0.61 21.77
N LEU A 659 -12.21 0.21 21.28
CA LEU A 659 -12.04 -0.09 19.85
C LEU A 659 -12.82 -1.34 19.42
N TYR A 660 -13.45 -1.27 18.24
CA TYR A 660 -13.91 -2.46 17.53
C TYR A 660 -12.81 -2.93 16.56
N LEU A 661 -12.39 -4.19 16.69
CA LEU A 661 -11.23 -4.75 15.99
C LEU A 661 -11.55 -6.03 15.20
N GLU A 662 -12.74 -6.60 15.36
CA GLU A 662 -13.09 -7.91 14.78
C GLU A 662 -13.11 -7.91 13.23
N ASN A 663 -13.36 -6.75 12.60
CA ASN A 663 -13.26 -6.58 11.14
C ASN A 663 -11.82 -6.52 10.61
N LEU A 664 -10.81 -6.47 11.48
CA LEU A 664 -9.39 -6.44 11.10
C LEU A 664 -8.79 -7.84 10.93
N ARG A 665 -9.55 -8.88 11.31
CA ARG A 665 -9.13 -10.29 11.36
C ARG A 665 -7.85 -10.43 12.17
N ASP A 666 -6.79 -11.01 11.63
CA ASP A 666 -5.57 -11.31 12.40
C ASP A 666 -4.62 -10.09 12.52
N ALA A 667 -4.84 -9.00 11.77
CA ALA A 667 -3.92 -7.87 11.70
C ALA A 667 -3.78 -7.17 13.07
N LYS A 668 -2.56 -7.15 13.63
CA LYS A 668 -2.33 -6.59 14.97
C LYS A 668 -2.55 -5.07 15.03
N VAL A 669 -2.40 -4.33 13.91
CA VAL A 669 -2.60 -2.87 13.77
C VAL A 669 -2.04 -2.00 14.92
N THR A 670 -0.92 -2.43 15.49
CA THR A 670 -0.38 -1.95 16.77
C THR A 670 1.05 -1.46 16.62
N ASP A 671 1.28 -0.17 16.83
CA ASP A 671 2.62 0.39 16.94
C ASP A 671 3.06 0.43 18.42
N LEU A 672 4.31 0.03 18.69
CA LEU A 672 4.90 0.05 20.04
C LEU A 672 6.10 0.99 20.09
N TYR A 673 6.09 1.96 21.00
CA TYR A 673 7.20 2.89 21.22
C TYR A 673 7.77 2.77 22.64
N THR A 674 9.01 2.29 22.76
CA THR A 674 9.77 2.28 24.03
C THR A 674 10.60 3.55 24.15
N LEU A 675 10.36 4.34 25.19
CA LEU A 675 11.00 5.64 25.41
C LEU A 675 12.50 5.51 25.75
N LYS A 676 13.28 6.52 25.34
CA LYS A 676 14.69 6.70 25.75
C LYS A 676 14.88 7.63 26.96
N GLY A 677 13.80 8.25 27.45
CA GLY A 677 13.78 9.06 28.67
C GLY A 677 14.41 10.44 28.53
N ARG A 678 14.41 11.03 27.33
CA ARG A 678 15.16 12.27 27.01
C ARG A 678 14.26 13.37 26.47
N GLY A 679 13.73 14.18 27.38
CA GLY A 679 13.01 15.41 27.04
C GLY A 679 11.58 15.15 26.56
N THR A 680 11.24 15.66 25.38
CA THR A 680 9.98 15.31 24.70
C THR A 680 10.34 14.58 23.42
N GLU A 681 9.90 13.33 23.34
CA GLU A 681 10.17 12.40 22.27
C GLU A 681 9.06 12.48 21.22
N ILE A 682 9.44 12.33 19.95
CA ILE A 682 8.54 12.30 18.79
C ILE A 682 8.79 10.99 18.07
N TYR A 683 7.72 10.24 17.81
CA TYR A 683 7.75 9.00 17.07
C TYR A 683 6.79 9.06 15.88
N GLU A 684 7.28 8.64 14.73
CA GLU A 684 6.48 8.20 13.59
C GLU A 684 7.09 6.86 13.11
N PRO A 685 6.27 5.86 12.77
CA PRO A 685 6.74 4.67 12.08
C PRO A 685 7.17 4.99 10.63
N ARG A 686 7.82 4.03 9.98
CA ARG A 686 8.34 4.13 8.60
C ARG A 686 7.88 3.03 7.67
N PHE A 687 7.69 1.82 8.20
CA PHE A 687 7.55 0.60 7.41
C PHE A 687 6.23 -0.15 7.67
N THR A 688 5.19 0.61 8.02
CA THR A 688 3.82 0.15 8.19
C THR A 688 2.83 1.27 7.86
N TYR A 689 1.55 0.94 7.79
CA TYR A 689 0.42 1.89 7.77
C TYR A 689 -0.84 1.19 8.28
N HIS A 690 -1.84 1.97 8.66
CA HIS A 690 -3.12 1.51 9.19
C HIS A 690 -4.26 2.29 8.52
N GLY A 691 -5.45 1.68 8.41
CA GLY A 691 -6.69 2.37 8.06
C GLY A 691 -7.55 2.56 9.31
N PHE A 692 -7.80 3.80 9.73
CA PHE A 692 -8.41 4.10 11.03
C PHE A 692 -9.00 5.51 11.15
N ARG A 693 -9.99 5.64 12.04
CA ARG A 693 -10.48 6.91 12.59
C ARG A 693 -10.07 7.11 14.04
N TYR A 694 -10.03 6.02 14.80
CA TYR A 694 -9.81 6.01 16.24
C TYR A 694 -8.46 5.40 16.60
N VAL A 695 -7.86 5.92 17.67
CA VAL A 695 -6.57 5.45 18.18
C VAL A 695 -6.69 5.21 19.67
N GLU A 696 -6.44 3.99 20.12
CA GLU A 696 -6.22 3.68 21.53
C GLU A 696 -4.75 3.90 21.88
N VAL A 697 -4.50 4.62 22.96
CA VAL A 697 -3.18 4.83 23.54
C VAL A 697 -3.17 4.25 24.94
N THR A 698 -2.34 3.22 25.16
CA THR A 698 -2.09 2.60 26.47
C THR A 698 -0.61 2.72 26.86
N GLY A 699 -0.32 2.71 28.16
CA GLY A 699 1.05 2.87 28.69
C GLY A 699 1.61 4.31 28.60
N TYR A 700 0.77 5.30 28.27
CA TYR A 700 1.19 6.70 28.23
C TYR A 700 1.58 7.18 29.65
N PRO A 701 2.71 7.89 29.82
CA PRO A 701 3.13 8.44 31.11
C PRO A 701 2.20 9.59 31.56
N GLY A 702 1.17 9.25 32.34
CA GLY A 702 0.14 10.17 32.82
C GLY A 702 -1.03 10.32 31.85
N ARG A 703 -1.80 11.41 31.96
CA ARG A 703 -2.90 11.71 31.02
C ARG A 703 -2.35 12.42 29.77
N PRO A 704 -2.59 11.92 28.55
CA PRO A 704 -2.24 12.63 27.32
C PRO A 704 -3.22 13.78 27.04
N THR A 705 -2.88 14.62 26.07
CA THR A 705 -3.77 15.67 25.53
C THR A 705 -3.99 15.46 24.02
N LEU A 706 -4.88 16.24 23.40
CA LEU A 706 -5.07 16.23 21.93
C LEU A 706 -3.79 16.57 21.13
N ASP A 707 -2.73 17.05 21.78
CA ASP A 707 -1.41 17.30 21.17
C ASP A 707 -0.42 16.12 21.30
N ALA A 708 -0.81 15.02 21.98
CA ALA A 708 -0.02 13.79 22.04
C ALA A 708 -0.05 12.99 20.73
N ILE A 709 -1.08 13.18 19.89
CA ILE A 709 -1.29 12.44 18.64
C ILE A 709 -1.52 13.41 17.45
N ARG A 710 -1.01 13.02 16.28
CA ARG A 710 -1.46 13.52 14.97
C ARG A 710 -1.68 12.34 14.02
N GLY A 711 -2.81 12.30 13.32
CA GLY A 711 -3.00 11.39 12.19
C GLY A 711 -2.19 11.90 11.00
N ARG A 712 -1.34 11.06 10.42
CA ARG A 712 -0.46 11.37 9.30
C ARG A 712 -1.04 10.66 8.09
N VAL A 713 -1.67 11.43 7.19
CA VAL A 713 -2.39 10.89 6.04
C VAL A 713 -1.38 10.52 4.97
N VAL A 714 -1.38 9.26 4.52
CA VAL A 714 -0.39 8.68 3.61
C VAL A 714 -1.07 8.00 2.43
N ASN A 715 -0.64 8.36 1.22
CA ASN A 715 -1.06 7.78 -0.06
C ASN A 715 -0.09 8.23 -1.18
N ASP A 716 -0.20 7.62 -2.36
CA ASP A 716 0.37 8.16 -3.61
C ASP A 716 -0.04 9.64 -3.79
N ASP A 717 0.94 10.49 -4.11
CA ASP A 717 0.76 11.95 -4.19
C ASP A 717 0.07 12.42 -5.49
N LEU A 718 -1.07 11.81 -5.82
CA LEU A 718 -1.83 12.09 -7.03
C LEU A 718 -2.43 13.50 -7.03
N THR A 719 -2.35 14.18 -8.17
CA THR A 719 -3.04 15.46 -8.36
C THR A 719 -4.55 15.24 -8.29
N VAL A 720 -5.29 16.13 -7.62
CA VAL A 720 -6.76 16.18 -7.77
C VAL A 720 -7.07 16.68 -9.19
N ALA A 721 -7.77 15.87 -9.98
CA ALA A 721 -8.14 16.18 -11.36
C ALA A 721 -9.51 16.86 -11.47
N GLY A 722 -10.42 16.59 -10.53
CA GLY A 722 -11.78 17.14 -10.53
C GLY A 722 -12.37 17.27 -9.13
N THR A 723 -13.33 18.18 -8.99
CA THR A 723 -14.08 18.41 -7.75
C THR A 723 -15.58 18.49 -8.01
N PHE A 724 -16.39 17.97 -7.09
CA PHE A 724 -17.85 18.00 -7.18
C PHE A 724 -18.49 18.71 -5.98
N ALA A 725 -19.51 19.52 -6.27
CA ALA A 725 -20.43 20.06 -5.28
C ALA A 725 -21.81 20.33 -5.91
N CYS A 726 -22.88 20.13 -5.15
CA CYS A 726 -24.25 20.48 -5.52
C CYS A 726 -25.02 21.08 -4.33
N SER A 727 -26.30 21.41 -4.52
CA SER A 727 -27.17 21.93 -3.46
C SER A 727 -27.58 20.88 -2.40
N GLN A 728 -27.32 19.60 -2.63
CA GLN A 728 -27.77 18.49 -1.78
C GLN A 728 -26.63 18.07 -0.81
N PRO A 729 -26.75 18.28 0.51
CA PRO A 729 -25.64 18.06 1.46
C PRO A 729 -25.20 16.59 1.61
N THR A 730 -26.11 15.64 1.46
CA THR A 730 -25.84 14.19 1.48
C THR A 730 -25.00 13.77 0.27
N LEU A 731 -25.31 14.25 -0.94
CA LEU A 731 -24.49 13.99 -2.13
C LEU A 731 -23.09 14.58 -1.99
N ASN A 732 -22.98 15.80 -1.44
CA ASN A 732 -21.69 16.40 -1.08
C ASN A 732 -20.91 15.58 -0.05
N ARG A 733 -21.60 14.92 0.91
CA ARG A 733 -20.99 14.01 1.88
C ARG A 733 -20.55 12.69 1.22
N ILE A 734 -21.38 12.09 0.38
CA ILE A 734 -21.07 10.87 -0.36
C ILE A 734 -19.82 11.08 -1.23
N TYR A 735 -19.76 12.17 -2.01
CA TYR A 735 -18.57 12.49 -2.81
C TYR A 735 -17.31 12.64 -1.94
N ARG A 736 -17.38 13.34 -0.80
CA ARG A 736 -16.25 13.43 0.14
C ARG A 736 -15.84 12.08 0.72
N ASN A 737 -16.79 11.21 1.04
CA ASN A 737 -16.51 9.87 1.54
C ASN A 737 -15.82 9.01 0.46
N VAL A 738 -16.26 9.09 -0.80
CA VAL A 738 -15.62 8.41 -1.95
C VAL A 738 -14.20 8.93 -2.15
N VAL A 739 -13.97 10.25 -2.14
CA VAL A 739 -12.62 10.84 -2.25
C VAL A 739 -11.68 10.36 -1.14
N TRP A 740 -12.16 10.18 0.09
CA TRP A 740 -11.38 9.59 1.18
C TRP A 740 -11.15 8.09 1.03
N GLY A 741 -12.17 7.33 0.60
CA GLY A 741 -12.08 5.88 0.40
C GLY A 741 -11.16 5.48 -0.76
N THR A 742 -11.27 6.16 -1.90
CA THR A 742 -10.36 5.98 -3.05
C THR A 742 -8.93 6.32 -2.67
N ARG A 743 -8.65 7.52 -2.13
CA ARG A 743 -7.27 7.90 -1.78
C ARG A 743 -6.66 7.04 -0.68
N GLY A 744 -7.48 6.51 0.22
CA GLY A 744 -7.01 5.60 1.27
C GLY A 744 -6.52 4.27 0.70
N ASN A 745 -7.02 3.87 -0.47
CA ASN A 745 -6.67 2.63 -1.16
C ASN A 745 -5.60 2.82 -2.24
N TYR A 746 -4.80 3.88 -2.18
CA TYR A 746 -3.63 4.06 -3.02
C TYR A 746 -2.34 3.85 -2.22
N ARG A 747 -1.70 2.70 -2.50
CA ARG A 747 -0.36 2.32 -2.05
C ARG A 747 0.40 1.75 -3.26
N SER A 748 0.75 2.59 -4.25
CA SER A 748 1.39 2.22 -5.52
C SER A 748 0.65 1.18 -6.40
N ILE A 749 -0.50 0.71 -5.92
CA ILE A 749 -1.53 -0.12 -6.56
C ILE A 749 -2.88 0.35 -5.97
N SER A 750 -3.99 -0.06 -6.59
CA SER A 750 -5.32 0.16 -6.00
C SER A 750 -5.69 -1.02 -5.10
N THR A 751 -5.79 -0.82 -3.78
CA THR A 751 -6.22 -1.87 -2.84
C THR A 751 -7.74 -1.97 -2.74
N ASP A 752 -8.22 -3.14 -2.28
CA ASP A 752 -9.60 -3.33 -1.81
C ASP A 752 -9.87 -2.53 -0.52
N CYS A 753 -8.93 -2.62 0.42
CA CYS A 753 -9.06 -2.04 1.75
C CYS A 753 -7.68 -1.64 2.34
N PRO A 754 -7.64 -0.71 3.32
CA PRO A 754 -6.38 -0.24 3.90
C PRO A 754 -6.09 -0.70 5.34
N GLN A 755 -6.98 -1.46 5.98
CA GLN A 755 -6.96 -1.72 7.44
C GLN A 755 -6.66 -3.17 7.84
N ARG A 756 -7.36 -4.16 7.28
CA ARG A 756 -7.23 -5.57 7.69
C ARG A 756 -5.98 -6.24 7.10
N ASP A 757 -5.79 -7.53 7.40
CA ASP A 757 -4.71 -8.42 6.93
C ASP A 757 -4.79 -8.79 5.42
N GLU A 758 -5.19 -7.84 4.57
CA GLU A 758 -5.47 -8.07 3.14
C GLU A 758 -4.76 -7.05 2.27
N ARG A 759 -5.42 -5.94 1.93
CA ARG A 759 -4.82 -4.78 1.24
C ARG A 759 -4.14 -5.20 -0.06
N GLN A 760 -4.88 -5.97 -0.87
CA GLN A 760 -4.39 -6.56 -2.10
C GLN A 760 -4.93 -5.81 -3.30
N GLY A 761 -4.22 -5.88 -4.43
CA GLY A 761 -4.63 -5.27 -5.69
C GLY A 761 -5.74 -6.06 -6.38
N TRP A 762 -6.88 -6.27 -5.72
CA TRP A 762 -8.02 -6.99 -6.26
C TRP A 762 -8.54 -6.34 -7.54
N LEU A 763 -8.65 -7.13 -8.61
CA LEU A 763 -8.98 -6.62 -9.94
C LEU A 763 -10.47 -6.29 -10.10
N GLY A 764 -11.37 -7.06 -9.46
CA GLY A 764 -12.81 -6.81 -9.48
C GLY A 764 -13.18 -5.44 -8.91
N ASP A 765 -12.55 -5.02 -7.81
CA ASP A 765 -12.75 -3.73 -7.15
C ASP A 765 -12.51 -2.51 -8.04
N ARG A 766 -11.73 -2.64 -9.12
CA ARG A 766 -11.50 -1.57 -10.10
C ARG A 766 -12.14 -1.82 -11.47
N SER A 767 -12.85 -2.93 -11.67
CA SER A 767 -13.68 -3.15 -12.85
C SER A 767 -14.76 -2.06 -12.98
N ALA A 768 -15.50 -1.78 -11.89
CA ALA A 768 -16.52 -0.74 -11.83
C ALA A 768 -15.97 0.64 -11.46
N PHE A 769 -15.01 0.74 -10.54
CA PHE A 769 -14.56 2.02 -9.99
C PHE A 769 -13.54 2.76 -10.85
N SER A 770 -12.74 2.06 -11.66
CA SER A 770 -11.61 2.66 -12.42
C SER A 770 -11.98 3.94 -13.16
N ARG A 771 -13.07 3.92 -13.92
CA ARG A 771 -13.56 5.08 -14.68
C ARG A 771 -13.97 6.26 -13.78
N GLY A 772 -14.49 6.01 -12.58
CA GLY A 772 -14.84 7.07 -11.63
C GLY A 772 -13.62 7.73 -11.01
N GLU A 773 -12.55 6.98 -10.78
CA GLU A 773 -11.30 7.50 -10.20
C GLU A 773 -10.58 8.49 -11.14
N THR A 774 -10.68 8.30 -12.46
CA THR A 774 -10.06 9.19 -13.47
C THR A 774 -10.67 10.60 -13.52
N PHE A 775 -11.88 10.80 -13.00
CA PHE A 775 -12.51 12.12 -12.81
C PHE A 775 -12.10 12.79 -11.49
N MET A 776 -11.61 12.04 -10.50
CA MET A 776 -11.24 12.57 -9.19
C MET A 776 -9.75 12.88 -9.11
N PHE A 777 -8.90 12.00 -9.61
CA PHE A 777 -7.46 12.07 -9.51
C PHE A 777 -6.76 11.90 -10.87
N ASP A 778 -5.57 12.46 -10.97
CA ASP A 778 -4.63 12.22 -12.05
C ASP A 778 -3.95 10.86 -11.84
N ILE A 779 -4.72 9.79 -12.06
CA ILE A 779 -4.33 8.38 -11.89
C ILE A 779 -3.42 7.85 -13.02
N SER A 780 -3.18 8.67 -14.05
CA SER A 780 -2.55 8.30 -15.33
C SER A 780 -1.30 7.43 -15.16
N ALA A 781 -0.28 7.92 -14.45
CA ALA A 781 0.95 7.18 -14.18
C ALA A 781 0.74 5.92 -13.31
N LEU A 782 -0.09 6.01 -12.26
CA LEU A 782 -0.35 4.92 -11.32
C LEU A 782 -0.99 3.71 -12.02
N TYR A 783 -2.02 3.94 -12.84
CA TYR A 783 -2.68 2.88 -13.58
C TYR A 783 -1.85 2.41 -14.79
N ALA A 784 -1.09 3.29 -15.46
CA ALA A 784 -0.15 2.85 -16.51
C ALA A 784 0.90 1.87 -15.96
N LYS A 785 1.37 2.11 -14.73
CA LYS A 785 2.20 1.16 -13.98
C LYS A 785 1.44 -0.12 -13.61
N TRP A 786 0.22 -0.01 -13.10
CA TRP A 786 -0.55 -1.19 -12.63
C TRP A 786 -0.97 -2.12 -13.79
N VAL A 787 -1.30 -1.56 -14.95
CA VAL A 787 -1.53 -2.30 -16.21
C VAL A 787 -0.27 -3.07 -16.66
N ARG A 788 0.94 -2.60 -16.31
CA ARG A 788 2.17 -3.38 -16.50
C ARG A 788 2.33 -4.49 -15.47
N ASP A 789 1.97 -4.26 -14.20
CA ASP A 789 1.95 -5.31 -13.19
C ASP A 789 1.02 -6.49 -13.59
N PHE A 790 -0.09 -6.20 -14.31
CA PHE A 790 -0.98 -7.23 -14.87
C PHE A 790 -0.25 -8.18 -15.81
N ALA A 791 0.57 -7.64 -16.71
CA ALA A 791 1.37 -8.41 -17.65
C ALA A 791 2.54 -9.13 -16.94
N ASP A 792 3.20 -8.47 -15.98
CA ASP A 792 4.26 -9.06 -15.14
C ASP A 792 3.75 -10.26 -14.31
N GLY A 793 2.44 -10.30 -14.01
CA GLY A 793 1.76 -11.38 -13.28
C GLY A 793 0.93 -12.34 -14.15
N GLN A 794 0.99 -12.23 -15.48
CA GLN A 794 0.25 -13.11 -16.40
C GLN A 794 1.01 -14.40 -16.70
N LYS A 795 0.36 -15.55 -16.52
CA LYS A 795 0.94 -16.88 -16.79
C LYS A 795 1.14 -17.15 -18.28
N ASP A 796 1.93 -18.16 -18.60
CA ASP A 796 2.21 -18.57 -19.99
C ASP A 796 0.96 -19.01 -20.77
N ASN A 797 -0.04 -19.59 -20.11
CA ASN A 797 -1.32 -19.90 -20.74
C ASN A 797 -2.21 -18.68 -21.01
N GLY A 798 -1.96 -17.53 -20.35
CA GLY A 798 -2.79 -16.32 -20.44
C GLY A 798 -3.63 -16.01 -19.20
N SER A 799 -3.69 -16.94 -18.24
CA SER A 799 -4.33 -16.73 -16.93
C SER A 799 -3.71 -15.57 -16.16
N VAL A 800 -4.56 -14.73 -15.55
CA VAL A 800 -4.18 -13.58 -14.72
C VAL A 800 -4.81 -13.78 -13.34
N SER A 801 -4.09 -13.40 -12.29
CA SER A 801 -4.57 -13.56 -10.91
C SER A 801 -5.65 -12.54 -10.56
N ASP A 802 -6.60 -12.93 -9.70
CA ASP A 802 -7.67 -12.05 -9.20
C ASP A 802 -7.14 -10.85 -8.39
N VAL A 803 -5.90 -10.97 -7.86
CA VAL A 803 -5.14 -9.87 -7.24
C VAL A 803 -3.85 -9.62 -8.01
N ASN A 804 -3.46 -8.36 -8.16
CA ASN A 804 -2.22 -8.01 -8.84
C ASN A 804 -1.47 -6.82 -8.19
N PRO A 805 -0.15 -6.92 -7.88
CA PRO A 805 0.72 -8.08 -8.05
C PRO A 805 0.23 -9.34 -7.30
N PRO A 806 0.52 -10.56 -7.81
CA PRO A 806 0.02 -11.81 -7.27
C PRO A 806 0.77 -12.24 -5.99
N TYR A 807 0.75 -11.39 -4.96
CA TYR A 807 1.31 -11.70 -3.64
C TYR A 807 0.51 -12.81 -2.94
N TRP A 808 -0.80 -12.84 -3.16
CA TRP A 808 -1.61 -14.05 -3.02
C TRP A 808 -1.77 -14.63 -4.43
N PRO A 809 -1.27 -15.85 -4.74
CA PRO A 809 -1.27 -16.37 -6.11
C PRO A 809 -2.63 -16.98 -6.49
N LEU A 810 -3.68 -16.16 -6.47
CA LEU A 810 -5.08 -16.55 -6.72
C LEU A 810 -5.37 -16.57 -8.22
N TYR A 811 -5.20 -17.72 -8.87
CA TYR A 811 -5.49 -17.90 -10.31
C TYR A 811 -6.70 -18.83 -10.48
N SER A 812 -7.90 -18.24 -10.40
CA SER A 812 -9.21 -18.91 -10.50
C SER A 812 -9.67 -19.24 -11.92
N ASP A 813 -9.09 -18.55 -12.91
CA ASP A 813 -9.64 -18.41 -14.27
C ASP A 813 -11.07 -17.82 -14.29
N ASN A 814 -11.37 -16.94 -13.32
CA ASN A 814 -12.58 -16.14 -13.25
C ASN A 814 -12.63 -15.10 -14.39
N VAL A 815 -13.83 -14.81 -14.91
CA VAL A 815 -14.02 -13.74 -15.91
C VAL A 815 -14.02 -12.36 -15.26
N THR A 816 -14.88 -12.15 -14.28
CA THR A 816 -15.33 -10.82 -13.83
C THR A 816 -14.25 -9.97 -13.14
N TRP A 817 -13.31 -10.59 -12.41
CA TRP A 817 -12.23 -9.87 -11.73
C TRP A 817 -11.08 -9.58 -12.71
N PRO A 818 -10.44 -10.59 -13.34
CA PRO A 818 -9.45 -10.38 -14.39
C PRO A 818 -9.90 -9.56 -15.62
N ALA A 819 -11.19 -9.38 -15.87
CA ALA A 819 -11.70 -8.48 -16.92
C ALA A 819 -11.19 -7.02 -16.80
N SER A 820 -10.77 -6.59 -15.61
CA SER A 820 -10.07 -5.30 -15.42
C SER A 820 -8.80 -5.15 -16.26
N THR A 821 -8.18 -6.25 -16.72
CA THR A 821 -7.09 -6.23 -17.71
C THR A 821 -7.50 -5.58 -19.04
N VAL A 822 -8.78 -5.66 -19.41
CA VAL A 822 -9.37 -5.02 -20.60
C VAL A 822 -9.99 -3.66 -20.26
N LEU A 823 -10.71 -3.57 -19.13
CA LEU A 823 -11.44 -2.36 -18.75
C LEU A 823 -10.52 -1.18 -18.37
N ILE A 824 -9.42 -1.43 -17.65
CA ILE A 824 -8.56 -0.37 -17.12
C ILE A 824 -7.75 0.33 -18.22
N PRO A 825 -7.15 -0.37 -19.20
CA PRO A 825 -6.62 0.28 -20.40
C PRO A 825 -7.68 1.09 -21.15
N GLY A 826 -8.94 0.64 -21.17
CA GLY A 826 -10.08 1.40 -21.68
C GLY A 826 -10.33 2.71 -20.93
N ALA A 827 -10.38 2.69 -19.60
CA ALA A 827 -10.56 3.89 -18.78
C ALA A 827 -9.41 4.91 -18.94
N LEU A 828 -8.18 4.43 -19.19
CA LEU A 828 -7.04 5.29 -19.52
C LEU A 828 -7.11 5.87 -20.92
N LEU A 829 -7.55 5.09 -21.91
CA LEU A 829 -7.78 5.56 -23.28
C LEU A 829 -8.88 6.62 -23.32
N ASP A 830 -10.00 6.40 -22.64
CA ASP A 830 -11.14 7.33 -22.55
C ASP A 830 -10.74 8.70 -21.97
N GLN A 831 -9.97 8.71 -20.87
CA GLN A 831 -9.66 9.94 -20.12
C GLN A 831 -8.36 10.64 -20.59
N TYR A 832 -7.33 9.88 -20.96
CA TYR A 832 -5.99 10.41 -21.25
C TYR A 832 -5.54 10.17 -22.71
N ALA A 833 -6.37 9.52 -23.54
CA ALA A 833 -6.06 9.22 -24.95
C ALA A 833 -4.73 8.45 -25.16
N ASP A 834 -4.32 7.62 -24.18
CA ASP A 834 -3.05 6.87 -24.26
C ASP A 834 -3.16 5.63 -25.16
N THR A 835 -3.13 5.88 -26.47
CA THR A 835 -3.07 4.84 -27.50
C THR A 835 -1.77 4.04 -27.46
N GLY A 836 -0.69 4.59 -26.87
CA GLY A 836 0.62 3.93 -26.76
C GLY A 836 0.61 2.82 -25.71
N LEU A 837 0.07 3.09 -24.52
CA LEU A 837 -0.14 2.08 -23.48
C LEU A 837 -1.12 1.00 -23.95
N MET A 838 -2.22 1.41 -24.60
CA MET A 838 -3.17 0.48 -25.22
C MET A 838 -2.47 -0.45 -26.22
N ALA A 839 -1.61 0.09 -27.10
CA ALA A 839 -0.82 -0.71 -28.04
C ALA A 839 0.20 -1.64 -27.34
N GLN A 840 0.87 -1.17 -26.29
CA GLN A 840 1.87 -1.95 -25.53
C GLN A 840 1.23 -3.17 -24.85
N HIS A 841 0.04 -3.03 -24.26
CA HIS A 841 -0.58 -4.06 -23.43
C HIS A 841 -1.65 -4.90 -24.17
N TYR A 842 -2.05 -4.51 -25.38
CA TYR A 842 -2.96 -5.29 -26.22
C TYR A 842 -2.59 -6.78 -26.40
N PRO A 843 -1.31 -7.19 -26.58
CA PRO A 843 -0.96 -8.61 -26.65
C PRO A 843 -1.31 -9.39 -25.37
N SER A 844 -1.17 -8.78 -24.20
CA SER A 844 -1.53 -9.39 -22.90
C SER A 844 -3.05 -9.53 -22.75
N MET A 845 -3.81 -8.52 -23.19
CA MET A 845 -5.28 -8.58 -23.26
C MET A 845 -5.76 -9.68 -24.21
N VAL A 846 -5.18 -9.80 -25.42
CA VAL A 846 -5.51 -10.89 -26.36
C VAL A 846 -5.22 -12.25 -25.75
N LYS A 847 -4.07 -12.42 -25.07
CA LYS A 847 -3.68 -13.66 -24.40
C LYS A 847 -4.68 -14.08 -23.31
N TRP A 848 -5.25 -13.13 -22.58
CA TRP A 848 -6.30 -13.39 -21.59
C TRP A 848 -7.65 -13.77 -22.22
N ILE A 849 -8.05 -13.07 -23.29
CA ILE A 849 -9.26 -13.40 -24.08
C ILE A 849 -9.15 -14.80 -24.67
N ASP A 850 -8.00 -15.15 -25.26
CA ASP A 850 -7.83 -16.45 -25.92
C ASP A 850 -7.74 -17.61 -24.91
N HIS A 851 -7.19 -17.37 -23.71
CA HIS A 851 -7.22 -18.30 -22.58
C HIS A 851 -8.66 -18.58 -22.10
N LEU A 852 -9.41 -17.54 -21.71
CA LEU A 852 -10.78 -17.73 -21.21
C LEU A 852 -11.75 -18.19 -22.31
N GLY A 853 -11.46 -17.86 -23.57
CA GLY A 853 -12.22 -18.33 -24.73
C GLY A 853 -12.27 -19.86 -24.84
N GLY A 854 -11.29 -20.57 -24.26
CA GLY A 854 -11.24 -22.03 -24.14
C GLY A 854 -12.23 -22.64 -23.14
N PHE A 855 -12.88 -21.85 -22.28
CA PHE A 855 -13.91 -22.33 -21.34
C PHE A 855 -15.34 -22.14 -21.84
N ILE A 856 -15.54 -21.59 -23.05
CA ILE A 856 -16.88 -21.38 -23.62
C ILE A 856 -17.47 -22.72 -24.08
N THR A 857 -18.65 -23.05 -23.55
CA THR A 857 -19.43 -24.25 -23.88
C THR A 857 -20.81 -23.83 -24.35
N ASN A 858 -21.28 -24.34 -25.49
CA ASN A 858 -22.59 -24.01 -26.08
C ASN A 858 -22.87 -22.49 -26.22
N GLY A 859 -21.82 -21.71 -26.53
CA GLY A 859 -21.92 -20.24 -26.65
C GLY A 859 -21.93 -19.47 -25.32
N LEU A 860 -21.84 -20.13 -24.16
CA LEU A 860 -21.82 -19.51 -22.83
C LEU A 860 -20.49 -19.76 -22.10
N ILE A 861 -20.11 -18.88 -21.18
CA ILE A 861 -18.99 -19.08 -20.26
C ILE A 861 -19.48 -18.92 -18.81
N ALA A 862 -19.43 -20.02 -18.05
CA ALA A 862 -19.87 -20.09 -16.65
C ALA A 862 -18.70 -19.93 -15.65
N ARG A 863 -17.59 -19.33 -16.08
CA ARG A 863 -16.39 -19.08 -15.25
C ARG A 863 -16.59 -17.83 -14.38
N ASP A 864 -17.43 -17.96 -13.37
CA ASP A 864 -17.59 -16.95 -12.32
C ASP A 864 -17.42 -17.55 -10.92
N GLN A 865 -16.49 -17.04 -10.13
CA GLN A 865 -16.21 -17.52 -8.76
C GLN A 865 -16.83 -16.64 -7.66
N TYR A 866 -16.92 -15.33 -7.90
CA TYR A 866 -17.30 -14.35 -6.86
C TYR A 866 -18.72 -13.80 -7.05
N GLY A 867 -19.24 -13.79 -8.28
CA GLY A 867 -20.57 -13.30 -8.60
C GLY A 867 -20.72 -11.78 -8.50
N ASP A 868 -21.96 -11.35 -8.34
CA ASP A 868 -22.31 -9.96 -8.01
C ASP A 868 -22.00 -9.74 -6.51
N TRP A 869 -20.73 -9.45 -6.22
CA TRP A 869 -20.19 -9.52 -4.86
C TRP A 869 -20.77 -8.44 -3.95
N CYS A 870 -21.24 -8.86 -2.77
CA CYS A 870 -21.96 -8.02 -1.81
C CYS A 870 -23.30 -7.43 -2.33
N VAL A 871 -24.03 -8.16 -3.20
CA VAL A 871 -25.47 -7.88 -3.44
C VAL A 871 -26.24 -7.68 -2.12
N PRO A 872 -27.17 -6.70 -2.04
CA PRO A 872 -27.87 -6.37 -0.80
C PRO A 872 -28.52 -7.59 -0.10
N PRO A 873 -28.01 -8.00 1.08
CA PRO A 873 -28.47 -9.21 1.78
C PRO A 873 -29.81 -8.99 2.49
N GLU A 874 -30.36 -10.07 3.03
CA GLU A 874 -31.58 -10.10 3.84
C GLU A 874 -31.40 -9.47 5.25
N ASP A 875 -30.21 -9.57 5.86
CA ASP A 875 -29.80 -8.83 7.07
C ASP A 875 -28.50 -8.05 6.75
N PRO A 876 -28.44 -6.72 7.01
CA PRO A 876 -27.25 -5.89 6.73
C PRO A 876 -25.99 -6.25 7.54
N LYS A 877 -26.04 -7.23 8.45
CA LYS A 877 -24.86 -7.83 9.10
C LYS A 877 -24.16 -8.89 8.24
N LEU A 878 -24.82 -9.42 7.22
CA LEU A 878 -24.25 -10.42 6.31
C LEU A 878 -23.40 -9.74 5.24
N ILE A 879 -22.34 -10.41 4.79
CA ILE A 879 -21.55 -10.00 3.62
C ILE A 879 -22.19 -10.55 2.32
N HIS A 880 -22.89 -11.68 2.42
CA HIS A 880 -23.52 -12.36 1.30
C HIS A 880 -24.96 -12.72 1.64
N SER A 881 -25.86 -12.48 0.67
CA SER A 881 -27.19 -13.09 0.66
C SER A 881 -27.09 -14.61 0.83
N GLN A 882 -27.99 -15.23 1.57
CA GLN A 882 -28.23 -16.67 1.44
C GLN A 882 -29.37 -16.98 0.47
N ASP A 883 -30.34 -16.06 0.34
CA ASP A 883 -31.41 -16.08 -0.66
C ASP A 883 -30.84 -16.25 -2.09
N PRO A 884 -31.13 -17.37 -2.80
CA PRO A 884 -30.68 -17.60 -4.16
C PRO A 884 -31.32 -16.65 -5.18
N ALA A 885 -32.52 -16.12 -4.92
CA ALA A 885 -33.20 -15.21 -5.85
C ALA A 885 -32.51 -13.84 -5.97
N ARG A 886 -31.61 -13.52 -5.04
CA ARG A 886 -30.74 -12.33 -5.09
C ARG A 886 -29.38 -12.57 -5.75
N LYS A 887 -29.03 -13.82 -6.06
CA LYS A 887 -27.72 -14.19 -6.60
C LYS A 887 -27.78 -14.25 -8.12
N THR A 888 -27.17 -13.26 -8.78
CA THR A 888 -26.98 -13.26 -10.23
C THR A 888 -26.27 -14.54 -10.67
N ALA A 889 -26.87 -15.31 -11.58
CA ALA A 889 -26.35 -16.63 -11.96
C ALA A 889 -24.97 -16.53 -12.66
N PRO A 890 -23.96 -17.36 -12.29
CA PRO A 890 -22.60 -17.29 -12.83
C PRO A 890 -22.52 -17.22 -14.35
N ALA A 891 -23.28 -18.06 -15.07
CA ALA A 891 -23.29 -18.09 -16.53
C ALA A 891 -23.85 -16.81 -17.17
N ILE A 892 -24.82 -16.15 -16.53
CA ILE A 892 -25.38 -14.86 -17.01
C ILE A 892 -24.31 -13.77 -16.83
N LEU A 893 -23.70 -13.69 -15.64
CA LEU A 893 -22.74 -12.65 -15.31
C LEU A 893 -21.46 -12.77 -16.15
N ALA A 894 -20.77 -13.91 -16.08
CA ALA A 894 -19.51 -14.13 -16.79
C ALA A 894 -19.67 -14.04 -18.32
N THR A 895 -20.74 -14.61 -18.91
CA THR A 895 -20.94 -14.48 -20.37
C THR A 895 -21.21 -13.03 -20.78
N SER A 896 -22.01 -12.29 -20.00
CA SER A 896 -22.28 -10.87 -20.30
C SER A 896 -21.01 -10.02 -20.20
N TYR A 897 -20.20 -10.27 -19.15
CA TYR A 897 -18.93 -9.56 -18.93
C TYR A 897 -17.89 -9.88 -20.02
N PHE A 898 -17.79 -11.15 -20.41
CA PHE A 898 -16.86 -11.57 -21.47
C PHE A 898 -17.28 -11.05 -22.84
N ALA A 899 -18.59 -11.08 -23.16
CA ALA A 899 -19.11 -10.45 -24.38
C ALA A 899 -18.85 -8.94 -24.41
N HIS A 900 -18.96 -8.23 -23.28
CA HIS A 900 -18.58 -6.82 -23.19
C HIS A 900 -17.08 -6.61 -23.45
N CYS A 901 -16.21 -7.40 -22.82
CA CYS A 901 -14.76 -7.34 -23.06
C CYS A 901 -14.41 -7.62 -24.53
N LEU A 902 -15.10 -8.55 -25.20
CA LEU A 902 -14.94 -8.82 -26.63
C LEU A 902 -15.35 -7.62 -27.51
N ARG A 903 -16.44 -6.91 -27.19
CA ARG A 903 -16.83 -5.67 -27.90
C ARG A 903 -15.79 -4.54 -27.72
N LEU A 904 -15.23 -4.42 -26.52
CA LEU A 904 -14.13 -3.48 -26.24
C LEU A 904 -12.87 -3.86 -27.03
N MET A 905 -12.46 -5.14 -26.99
CA MET A 905 -11.31 -5.63 -27.74
C MET A 905 -11.48 -5.51 -29.26
N ALA A 906 -12.70 -5.65 -29.80
CA ALA A 906 -12.97 -5.35 -31.22
C ALA A 906 -12.77 -3.86 -31.55
N SER A 907 -13.10 -2.98 -30.60
CA SER A 907 -12.91 -1.53 -30.72
C SER A 907 -11.43 -1.14 -30.61
N TYR A 908 -10.69 -1.72 -29.67
CA TYR A 908 -9.24 -1.53 -29.53
C TYR A 908 -8.47 -2.11 -30.72
N ALA A 909 -8.88 -3.28 -31.22
CA ALA A 909 -8.35 -3.85 -32.46
C ALA A 909 -8.56 -2.91 -33.66
N THR A 910 -9.72 -2.26 -33.76
CA THR A 910 -10.01 -1.27 -34.81
C THR A 910 -9.10 -0.03 -34.68
N LEU A 911 -8.98 0.53 -33.47
CA LEU A 911 -8.08 1.64 -33.15
C LEU A 911 -6.60 1.34 -33.48
N LEU A 912 -6.16 0.11 -33.23
CA LEU A 912 -4.79 -0.35 -33.48
C LEU A 912 -4.57 -0.92 -34.90
N ASN A 913 -5.53 -0.72 -35.82
CA ASN A 913 -5.51 -1.20 -37.20
C ASN A 913 -5.28 -2.73 -37.34
N LYS A 914 -6.01 -3.52 -36.54
CA LYS A 914 -6.01 -4.99 -36.51
C LYS A 914 -7.37 -5.54 -36.98
N PRO A 915 -7.74 -5.40 -38.27
CA PRO A 915 -9.08 -5.72 -38.75
C PRO A 915 -9.45 -7.21 -38.69
N ALA A 916 -8.47 -8.12 -38.57
CA ALA A 916 -8.72 -9.54 -38.34
C ALA A 916 -9.24 -9.81 -36.91
N ASP A 917 -8.54 -9.27 -35.90
CA ASP A 917 -8.97 -9.32 -34.49
C ASP A 917 -10.31 -8.61 -34.29
N ALA A 918 -10.51 -7.45 -34.92
CA ALA A 918 -11.75 -6.70 -34.82
C ALA A 918 -12.97 -7.55 -35.23
N ARG A 919 -12.86 -8.31 -36.33
CA ARG A 919 -13.90 -9.25 -36.76
C ARG A 919 -14.01 -10.47 -35.84
N ARG A 920 -12.87 -11.04 -35.41
CA ARG A 920 -12.80 -12.20 -34.50
C ARG A 920 -13.55 -11.94 -33.20
N PHE A 921 -13.25 -10.83 -32.53
CA PHE A 921 -13.86 -10.50 -31.25
C PHE A 921 -15.31 -10.01 -31.40
N ALA A 922 -15.64 -9.26 -32.46
CA ALA A 922 -17.02 -8.87 -32.72
C ALA A 922 -17.93 -10.09 -32.92
N ALA A 923 -17.56 -11.03 -33.81
CA ALA A 923 -18.36 -12.23 -34.09
C ALA A 923 -18.52 -13.13 -32.86
N ARG A 924 -17.48 -13.28 -32.03
CA ARG A 924 -17.57 -14.04 -30.76
C ARG A 924 -18.47 -13.34 -29.74
N ALA A 925 -18.50 -12.01 -29.71
CA ALA A 925 -19.46 -11.27 -28.89
C ALA A 925 -20.91 -11.40 -29.41
N ASP A 926 -21.12 -11.43 -30.73
CA ASP A 926 -22.43 -11.69 -31.34
C ASP A 926 -22.94 -13.11 -31.00
N GLU A 927 -22.07 -14.12 -31.05
CA GLU A 927 -22.39 -15.51 -30.67
C GLU A 927 -22.81 -15.62 -29.20
N LEU A 928 -22.00 -15.07 -28.28
CA LEU A 928 -22.29 -15.10 -26.84
C LEU A 928 -23.56 -14.30 -26.50
N GLN A 929 -23.79 -13.18 -27.18
CA GLN A 929 -25.02 -12.42 -27.04
C GLN A 929 -26.24 -13.16 -27.60
N ALA A 930 -26.11 -13.94 -28.68
CA ALA A 930 -27.19 -14.79 -29.17
C ALA A 930 -27.50 -15.93 -28.20
N ALA A 931 -26.47 -16.60 -27.66
CA ALA A 931 -26.62 -17.69 -26.69
C ALA A 931 -27.19 -17.24 -25.33
N LEU A 932 -26.97 -15.98 -24.93
CA LEU A 932 -27.59 -15.39 -23.72
C LEU A 932 -29.06 -14.98 -23.90
N ASN A 933 -29.54 -14.83 -25.13
CA ASN A 933 -30.92 -14.40 -25.45
C ASN A 933 -31.86 -15.58 -25.77
N ALA A 934 -31.35 -16.82 -25.75
CA ALA A 934 -32.03 -18.05 -26.17
C ALA A 934 -32.35 -18.97 -24.98
#